data_AF-A0A954WPD9-F1
#
_entry.id   AF-A0A954WPD9-F1
#
_cell.length_a   1.000
_cell.length_b   1.000
_cell.length_c   1.000
_cell.angle_alpha   90.00
_cell.angle_beta   90.00
_cell.angle_gamma   90.00
#
_symmetry.space_group_name_H-M   'P 1'
#
loop_
_entity.id
_entity.type
_entity.pdbx_description
1 polymer ?
#
loop_
_entity_poly.entity_id
_entity_poly.type
_entity_poly.pdbx_seq_one_letter_code
_entity_poly.pdbx_strand_id
1 'polypeptide(L)'
;MLSVRSIWWVATFVFPSCVAFLANGSEPETAGQADRPRHWVWSTAHAIPAETTSEQSGYFSIIEGHNNRIYIGTAKYGDNAYLVEFDPISKQMKVVLDAEKEIGVDRTGFAAQAKFHTRNNVGKSGKIYLGTKQGYIKDKDKEKLTDYPGGYPMVFDPKTGVTKVYDIPVAHQGIISVTPDESRGLAYISTCSDGRPIESTHFMVLNLETGEYTDLLDCEHMYAFIVVDHLGRAYHPIRGGKIARYLPDAKRLEQLEHTIDGKPPKKETHLIDEHSHPINWDITADRKTLYSVPMSFNGLFSYDLTKEGSTLDGKFLGPLVSGAKDTDCRAMCVGPDGTVWAGVMATFEGLSQVPYLISYTPGDDGPVNHGPIAISNPDYTSFEGPQKHGVHRPFDEKLIPRYVIMGICAARDRTVYITTLYPFTVHAMKIPRVAGVTTEYRHNAHADVILTRLLKTDTLDGKGQTAPVKLRSLYVDQFPDNDLSRPFAAEHGVTMTPTIAEAITKTDSDGNEALAVDGIYLVAEHGSYPRSNTGQIMYPKRRLFGEIADTFRRTGQSVPVFSDKHLADNWTDAKWLYDTVKELNVPLMAGSSLPTLWRFPPVDVKRGAKLKELVALSYGPLDAYGFHALEMVQCLVERRFGGESGVTSVECLEGDAVWEAARQGRFDRELLRQALSRLKHPLPAGTELEKVCENPVLFLVNYRDGLRVSVLTPGHPIGEWAVAWKYADSDDADISGQIESTTFWTQETRPFMHFTYLSVGIEKMMHTGKPTWPVERTLLTSGILDAALLSKRDGHKVDTPWLDVTYTSDWNWTQPPTPQANGQ
;
A
#
# COMPACT_ATOMS: atom_id res chain seq x y z
N MET A 1 -9.48 -43.30 5.20
CA MET A 1 -9.55 -42.40 4.03
C MET A 1 -10.99 -41.91 3.87
N LEU A 2 -11.25 -40.71 4.40
CA LEU A 2 -12.44 -39.83 4.23
C LEU A 2 -12.47 -38.92 5.47
N SER A 3 -11.73 -37.82 5.48
CA SER A 3 -11.86 -36.73 6.47
C SER A 3 -10.96 -35.54 6.10
N VAL A 4 -11.42 -34.72 5.13
CA VAL A 4 -10.98 -33.32 4.90
C VAL A 4 -12.16 -32.52 4.30
N ARG A 5 -13.39 -32.69 4.83
CA ARG A 5 -14.59 -32.02 4.29
C ARG A 5 -15.43 -31.24 5.30
N SER A 6 -14.95 -31.02 6.52
CA SER A 6 -15.77 -30.38 7.57
C SER A 6 -15.57 -28.86 7.73
N ILE A 7 -14.85 -28.17 6.82
CA ILE A 7 -14.61 -26.72 6.90
C ILE A 7 -15.44 -25.90 5.89
N TRP A 8 -16.35 -26.52 5.13
CA TRP A 8 -17.19 -25.80 4.16
C TRP A 8 -18.66 -25.77 4.59
N TRP A 9 -19.04 -24.82 5.44
CA TRP A 9 -20.43 -24.34 5.57
C TRP A 9 -20.45 -22.86 5.96
N VAL A 10 -20.11 -22.00 4.99
CA VAL A 10 -20.74 -20.69 4.79
C VAL A 10 -21.00 -20.59 3.27
N ALA A 11 -22.20 -20.16 2.90
CA ALA A 11 -22.76 -20.06 1.54
C ALA A 11 -23.47 -21.31 0.98
N THR A 12 -24.78 -21.37 1.17
CA THR A 12 -25.71 -22.07 0.28
C THR A 12 -26.42 -21.02 -0.56
N PHE A 13 -26.07 -20.91 -1.85
CA PHE A 13 -26.95 -20.35 -2.87
C PHE A 13 -26.94 -21.22 -4.13
N VAL A 14 -28.14 -21.39 -4.66
CA VAL A 14 -28.57 -22.29 -5.73
C VAL A 14 -28.05 -21.84 -7.09
N PHE A 15 -27.40 -22.73 -7.85
CA PHE A 15 -27.10 -22.54 -9.28
C PHE A 15 -28.24 -23.13 -10.14
N PRO A 16 -28.78 -22.41 -11.14
CA PRO A 16 -29.48 -23.05 -12.25
C PRO A 16 -28.51 -23.38 -13.39
N SER A 17 -28.74 -24.54 -13.99
CA SER A 17 -28.01 -25.17 -15.08
C SER A 17 -28.08 -24.35 -16.38
N CYS A 18 -26.94 -24.13 -17.05
CA CYS A 18 -26.90 -23.66 -18.44
C CYS A 18 -26.40 -24.77 -19.38
N VAL A 19 -27.18 -24.96 -20.45
CA VAL A 19 -27.00 -25.90 -21.55
C VAL A 19 -25.85 -25.43 -22.46
N ALA A 20 -25.02 -26.37 -22.90
CA ALA A 20 -23.91 -26.14 -23.82
C ALA A 20 -24.42 -25.88 -25.26
N PHE A 21 -23.89 -24.83 -25.90
CA PHE A 21 -23.85 -24.69 -27.35
C PHE A 21 -22.39 -24.52 -27.80
N LEU A 22 -21.95 -25.39 -28.70
CA LEU A 22 -20.67 -25.34 -29.39
C LEU A 22 -20.79 -24.39 -30.59
N ALA A 23 -19.92 -23.40 -30.70
CA ALA A 23 -19.63 -22.70 -31.96
C ALA A 23 -18.20 -22.13 -31.97
N ASN A 24 -17.58 -22.21 -33.15
CA ASN A 24 -16.16 -22.04 -33.45
C ASN A 24 -15.61 -20.61 -33.28
N GLY A 25 -14.37 -20.53 -32.78
CA GLY A 25 -13.25 -19.85 -33.45
C GLY A 25 -13.26 -18.33 -33.61
N SER A 26 -12.98 -17.62 -32.52
CA SER A 26 -12.10 -16.44 -32.49
C SER A 26 -11.60 -16.27 -31.05
N GLU A 27 -10.29 -16.15 -30.84
CA GLU A 27 -9.75 -15.86 -29.50
C GLU A 27 -10.39 -14.57 -28.96
N PRO A 28 -10.89 -14.54 -27.71
CA PRO A 28 -11.49 -13.34 -27.17
C PRO A 28 -10.39 -12.29 -26.96
N GLU A 29 -10.52 -11.16 -27.66
CA GLU A 29 -9.75 -9.96 -27.38
C GLU A 29 -9.89 -9.57 -25.89
N THR A 30 -8.76 -9.14 -25.36
CA THR A 30 -8.43 -8.82 -23.97
C THR A 30 -9.42 -7.90 -23.26
N ALA A 31 -10.39 -8.46 -22.55
CA ALA A 31 -11.09 -7.77 -21.44
C ALA A 31 -10.35 -7.92 -20.09
N GLY A 32 -9.23 -8.68 -20.03
CA GLY A 32 -8.63 -9.13 -18.77
C GLY A 32 -7.39 -8.39 -18.23
N GLN A 33 -6.91 -7.32 -18.89
CA GLN A 33 -5.66 -6.63 -18.47
C GLN A 33 -5.89 -5.21 -17.92
N ALA A 34 -6.94 -4.51 -18.35
CA ALA A 34 -7.23 -3.13 -17.93
C ALA A 34 -7.63 -3.02 -16.45
N ASP A 35 -8.25 -4.08 -15.89
CA ASP A 35 -8.79 -4.13 -14.53
C ASP A 35 -7.84 -4.69 -13.47
N ARG A 36 -6.62 -5.13 -13.84
CA ARG A 36 -5.65 -5.58 -12.83
C ARG A 36 -5.22 -4.40 -11.93
N PRO A 37 -5.11 -4.59 -10.61
CA PRO A 37 -4.61 -3.53 -9.74
C PRO A 37 -3.17 -3.12 -10.08
N ARG A 38 -2.99 -1.83 -10.34
CA ARG A 38 -1.67 -1.21 -10.56
C ARG A 38 -1.09 -0.67 -9.26
N HIS A 39 -1.95 -0.10 -8.43
CA HIS A 39 -1.58 0.49 -7.15
C HIS A 39 -1.88 -0.45 -5.99
N TRP A 40 -1.07 -0.36 -4.93
CA TRP A 40 -1.09 -1.32 -3.82
C TRP A 40 -0.87 -0.61 -2.49
N VAL A 41 -1.69 -0.92 -1.49
CA VAL A 41 -1.41 -0.61 -0.10
C VAL A 41 -0.40 -1.66 0.41
N TRP A 42 0.83 -1.23 0.70
CA TRP A 42 1.86 -2.17 1.13
C TRP A 42 1.89 -2.32 2.65
N SER A 43 1.69 -3.55 3.09
CA SER A 43 1.76 -3.93 4.50
C SER A 43 3.11 -4.55 4.87
N THR A 44 3.53 -4.32 6.10
CA THR A 44 4.58 -5.14 6.74
C THR A 44 3.90 -6.22 7.58
N ALA A 45 4.15 -7.47 7.24
CA ALA A 45 3.53 -8.63 7.88
C ALA A 45 4.40 -9.18 9.03
N HIS A 46 3.77 -9.59 10.11
CA HIS A 46 4.40 -10.25 11.26
C HIS A 46 3.57 -11.47 11.65
N ALA A 47 4.18 -12.66 11.61
CA ALA A 47 3.53 -13.89 12.03
C ALA A 47 3.33 -13.86 13.55
N ILE A 48 2.11 -14.18 14.00
CA ILE A 48 1.80 -14.36 15.42
C ILE A 48 2.49 -15.65 15.91
N PRO A 49 3.02 -15.72 17.16
CA PRO A 49 3.80 -16.87 17.61
C PRO A 49 3.02 -18.17 17.48
N ALA A 50 3.60 -19.16 16.80
CA ALA A 50 2.88 -20.37 16.39
C ALA A 50 2.38 -21.20 17.59
N GLU A 51 3.07 -21.15 18.72
CA GLU A 51 2.70 -21.81 19.98
C GLU A 51 1.39 -21.29 20.58
N THR A 52 0.95 -20.09 20.17
CA THR A 52 -0.29 -19.46 20.64
C THR A 52 -1.50 -19.82 19.77
N THR A 53 -1.32 -20.64 18.72
CA THR A 53 -2.39 -21.04 17.81
C THR A 53 -2.26 -22.50 17.34
N SER A 54 -3.38 -23.21 17.15
CA SER A 54 -3.37 -24.60 16.67
C SER A 54 -3.66 -24.73 15.18
N GLU A 55 -4.40 -23.77 14.62
CA GLU A 55 -4.92 -23.81 13.24
C GLU A 55 -4.65 -22.49 12.51
N GLN A 56 -3.63 -21.74 12.94
CA GLN A 56 -3.27 -20.44 12.34
C GLN A 56 -4.48 -19.50 12.26
N SER A 57 -5.26 -19.48 13.35
CA SER A 57 -6.58 -18.87 13.45
C SER A 57 -6.63 -17.77 14.50
N GLY A 58 -7.48 -16.78 14.27
CA GLY A 58 -7.82 -15.67 15.16
C GLY A 58 -9.08 -14.95 14.68
N TYR A 59 -9.58 -14.00 15.47
CA TYR A 59 -10.88 -13.34 15.23
C TYR A 59 -10.78 -11.82 15.38
N PHE A 60 -11.77 -11.17 15.98
CA PHE A 60 -11.90 -9.71 16.12
C PHE A 60 -10.97 -9.10 17.19
N SER A 61 -10.19 -9.94 17.89
CA SER A 61 -9.44 -9.57 19.09
C SER A 61 -8.14 -8.85 18.74
N ILE A 62 -8.24 -7.54 18.50
CA ILE A 62 -7.11 -6.63 18.32
C ILE A 62 -7.46 -5.24 18.85
N ILE A 63 -6.56 -4.59 19.60
CA ILE A 63 -6.72 -3.19 20.03
C ILE A 63 -5.37 -2.54 20.38
N GLU A 64 -5.27 -1.21 20.23
CA GLU A 64 -4.14 -0.42 20.72
C GLU A 64 -4.34 -0.04 22.19
N GLY A 65 -3.41 -0.42 23.07
CA GLY A 65 -3.40 0.04 24.45
C GLY A 65 -2.84 1.45 24.62
N HIS A 66 -3.03 2.07 25.78
CA HIS A 66 -2.52 3.42 26.07
C HIS A 66 -0.99 3.54 26.08
N ASN A 67 -0.27 2.41 26.05
CA ASN A 67 1.18 2.34 25.92
C ASN A 67 1.64 2.19 24.45
N ASN A 68 0.77 2.44 23.47
CA ASN A 68 1.03 2.34 22.03
C ASN A 68 1.47 0.93 21.59
N ARG A 69 1.09 -0.10 22.36
CA ARG A 69 1.26 -1.52 22.02
C ARG A 69 -0.04 -2.06 21.45
N ILE A 70 0.07 -3.05 20.57
CA ILE A 70 -1.09 -3.72 19.96
C ILE A 70 -1.31 -5.05 20.68
N TYR A 71 -2.53 -5.30 21.14
CA TYR A 71 -2.88 -6.51 21.90
C TYR A 71 -3.81 -7.39 21.07
N ILE A 72 -3.35 -8.60 20.78
CA ILE A 72 -3.94 -9.51 19.81
C ILE A 72 -4.34 -10.79 20.53
N GLY A 73 -5.63 -11.12 20.53
CA GLY A 73 -6.12 -12.38 21.07
C GLY A 73 -5.99 -13.51 20.07
N THR A 74 -5.53 -14.68 20.52
CA THR A 74 -5.27 -15.85 19.67
C THR A 74 -6.29 -16.97 19.90
N ALA A 75 -6.26 -17.98 19.01
CA ALA A 75 -7.09 -19.18 19.11
C ALA A 75 -6.24 -20.46 19.02
N LYS A 76 -6.26 -21.27 20.08
CA LYS A 76 -5.62 -22.60 20.16
C LYS A 76 -6.67 -23.64 20.55
N TYR A 77 -7.32 -24.20 19.53
CA TYR A 77 -8.47 -25.08 19.67
C TYR A 77 -8.17 -26.37 20.42
N GLY A 78 -8.89 -26.56 21.52
CA GLY A 78 -8.76 -27.72 22.40
C GLY A 78 -7.74 -27.55 23.53
N ASP A 79 -7.17 -26.35 23.68
CA ASP A 79 -6.06 -26.09 24.60
C ASP A 79 -6.24 -24.76 25.35
N ASN A 80 -6.09 -23.60 24.69
CA ASN A 80 -6.01 -22.33 25.41
C ASN A 80 -6.27 -21.10 24.51
N ALA A 81 -6.28 -19.91 25.12
CA ALA A 81 -6.29 -18.61 24.47
C ALA A 81 -5.18 -17.75 25.07
N TYR A 82 -4.51 -16.97 24.22
CA TYR A 82 -3.44 -16.08 24.65
C TYR A 82 -3.70 -14.65 24.19
N LEU A 83 -3.34 -13.68 25.04
CA LEU A 83 -3.20 -12.29 24.61
C LEU A 83 -1.73 -12.04 24.29
N VAL A 84 -1.45 -11.68 23.04
CA VAL A 84 -0.11 -11.34 22.56
C VAL A 84 0.01 -9.84 22.44
N GLU A 85 0.97 -9.24 23.16
CA GLU A 85 1.37 -7.86 22.95
C GLU A 85 2.39 -7.80 21.81
N PHE A 86 2.13 -6.94 20.82
CA PHE A 86 3.04 -6.58 19.74
C PHE A 86 3.55 -5.15 19.96
N ASP A 87 4.87 -4.99 19.91
CA ASP A 87 5.58 -3.71 19.94
C ASP A 87 5.84 -3.23 18.50
N PRO A 88 5.17 -2.16 18.03
CA PRO A 88 5.37 -1.66 16.67
C PRO A 88 6.78 -1.13 16.38
N ILE A 89 7.52 -0.70 17.40
CA ILE A 89 8.86 -0.11 17.27
C ILE A 89 9.91 -1.24 17.17
N SER A 90 9.95 -2.14 18.16
CA SER A 90 10.93 -3.23 18.18
C SER A 90 10.52 -4.43 17.32
N LYS A 91 9.25 -4.48 16.88
CA LYS A 91 8.62 -5.57 16.12
C LYS A 91 8.57 -6.90 16.90
N GLN A 92 8.78 -6.85 18.22
CA GLN A 92 8.73 -8.02 19.09
C GLN A 92 7.32 -8.33 19.53
N MET A 93 7.06 -9.62 19.80
CA MET A 93 5.81 -10.11 20.35
C MET A 93 6.05 -10.84 21.66
N LYS A 94 5.14 -10.70 22.62
CA LYS A 94 5.19 -11.43 23.89
C LYS A 94 3.78 -11.85 24.33
N VAL A 95 3.64 -13.05 24.87
CA VAL A 95 2.42 -13.48 25.55
C VAL A 95 2.33 -12.73 26.87
N VAL A 96 1.24 -11.98 27.06
CA VAL A 96 0.98 -11.20 28.29
C VAL A 96 -0.14 -11.77 29.15
N LEU A 97 -0.96 -12.68 28.58
CA LEU A 97 -2.06 -13.34 29.27
C LEU A 97 -2.22 -14.75 28.72
N ASP A 98 -2.30 -15.72 29.63
CA ASP A 98 -2.65 -17.13 29.38
C ASP A 98 -3.99 -17.42 30.06
N ALA A 99 -5.04 -17.72 29.29
CA ALA A 99 -6.40 -17.72 29.81
C ALA A 99 -6.62 -18.80 30.89
N GLU A 100 -6.29 -20.06 30.61
CA GLU A 100 -6.46 -21.17 31.55
C GLU A 100 -5.67 -20.91 32.85
N LYS A 101 -4.43 -20.41 32.75
CA LYS A 101 -3.59 -20.07 33.91
C LYS A 101 -4.20 -18.98 34.78
N GLU A 102 -4.66 -17.88 34.18
CA GLU A 102 -5.26 -16.76 34.93
C GLU A 102 -6.59 -17.16 35.59
N ILE A 103 -7.34 -18.08 34.99
CA ILE A 103 -8.57 -18.64 35.57
C ILE A 103 -8.26 -19.66 36.69
N GLY A 104 -7.06 -20.27 36.67
CA GLY A 104 -6.65 -21.29 37.64
C GLY A 104 -7.18 -22.70 37.30
N VAL A 105 -7.27 -23.01 36.00
CA VAL A 105 -7.73 -24.29 35.46
C VAL A 105 -6.73 -24.85 34.46
N ASP A 106 -6.92 -26.12 34.08
CA ASP A 106 -6.13 -26.82 33.06
C ASP A 106 -7.06 -27.72 32.23
N ARG A 107 -7.99 -27.09 31.51
CA ARG A 107 -9.00 -27.78 30.71
C ARG A 107 -8.48 -28.01 29.29
N THR A 108 -8.90 -29.13 28.70
CA THR A 108 -8.53 -29.53 27.34
C THR A 108 -9.76 -29.96 26.55
N GLY A 109 -9.60 -30.12 25.23
CA GLY A 109 -10.71 -30.44 24.32
C GLY A 109 -11.75 -29.32 24.27
N PHE A 110 -13.01 -29.66 24.03
CA PHE A 110 -14.08 -28.65 23.94
C PHE A 110 -14.30 -27.85 25.24
N ALA A 111 -13.88 -28.37 26.40
CA ALA A 111 -13.99 -27.68 27.69
C ALA A 111 -13.01 -26.49 27.84
N ALA A 112 -11.96 -26.46 27.02
CA ALA A 112 -10.91 -25.45 27.06
C ALA A 112 -11.40 -24.06 26.66
N GLN A 113 -10.78 -23.03 27.25
CA GLN A 113 -10.90 -21.62 26.88
C GLN A 113 -10.09 -21.36 25.62
N ALA A 114 -10.58 -21.85 24.48
CA ALA A 114 -9.79 -22.05 23.27
C ALA A 114 -9.50 -20.79 22.43
N LYS A 115 -10.16 -19.65 22.71
CA LYS A 115 -9.90 -18.40 21.98
C LYS A 115 -10.33 -17.13 22.72
N PHE A 116 -9.67 -16.03 22.38
CA PHE A 116 -10.20 -14.69 22.57
C PHE A 116 -10.92 -14.24 21.30
N HIS A 117 -12.25 -14.15 21.36
CA HIS A 117 -13.09 -13.80 20.21
C HIS A 117 -13.63 -12.37 20.29
N THR A 118 -13.50 -11.72 21.44
CA THR A 118 -13.98 -10.37 21.66
C THR A 118 -13.31 -9.36 20.73
N ARG A 119 -14.01 -8.30 20.31
CA ARG A 119 -13.29 -7.05 20.06
C ARG A 119 -12.80 -6.55 21.41
N ASN A 120 -11.50 -6.42 21.57
CA ASN A 120 -10.92 -5.94 22.81
C ASN A 120 -11.24 -4.45 22.97
N ASN A 121 -11.61 -4.04 24.19
CA ASN A 121 -11.87 -2.63 24.51
C ASN A 121 -10.80 -2.12 25.48
N VAL A 122 -10.50 -0.82 25.41
CA VAL A 122 -9.59 -0.16 26.37
C VAL A 122 -10.40 0.82 27.22
N GLY A 123 -10.36 0.62 28.54
CA GLY A 123 -10.97 1.54 29.50
C GLY A 123 -10.19 2.86 29.61
N LYS A 124 -10.79 3.88 30.22
CA LYS A 124 -10.10 5.16 30.51
C LYS A 124 -8.86 4.95 31.37
N SER A 125 -8.85 3.93 32.23
CA SER A 125 -7.70 3.53 33.04
C SER A 125 -6.49 3.03 32.22
N GLY A 126 -6.72 2.61 30.98
CA GLY A 126 -5.76 1.93 30.11
C GLY A 126 -5.81 0.40 30.21
N LYS A 127 -6.71 -0.16 31.04
CA LYS A 127 -6.95 -1.60 31.13
C LYS A 127 -7.67 -2.12 29.89
N ILE A 128 -7.38 -3.37 29.54
CA ILE A 128 -7.89 -4.06 28.36
C ILE A 128 -8.97 -5.05 28.80
N TYR A 129 -10.15 -4.90 28.23
CA TYR A 129 -11.33 -5.71 28.48
C TYR A 129 -11.51 -6.70 27.34
N LEU A 130 -11.58 -7.98 27.67
CA LEU A 130 -11.66 -9.10 26.74
C LEU A 130 -12.38 -10.27 27.39
N GLY A 131 -12.66 -11.32 26.62
CA GLY A 131 -13.37 -12.49 27.13
C GLY A 131 -13.09 -13.75 26.34
N THR A 132 -13.12 -14.87 27.05
CA THR A 132 -12.81 -16.18 26.48
C THR A 132 -14.04 -16.81 25.82
N LYS A 133 -13.77 -17.68 24.84
CA LYS A 133 -14.80 -18.42 24.09
C LYS A 133 -14.32 -19.84 23.78
N GLN A 134 -15.28 -20.75 23.65
CA GLN A 134 -15.08 -22.15 23.28
C GLN A 134 -14.44 -22.34 21.91
N GLY A 135 -13.87 -23.53 21.71
CA GLY A 135 -13.41 -23.99 20.42
C GLY A 135 -14.52 -24.60 19.58
N TYR A 136 -14.17 -25.63 18.81
CA TYR A 136 -15.12 -26.44 18.05
C TYR A 136 -15.09 -27.87 18.57
N ILE A 137 -16.25 -28.55 18.60
CA ILE A 137 -16.33 -29.98 18.88
C ILE A 137 -15.58 -30.72 17.76
N LYS A 138 -14.54 -31.47 18.12
CA LYS A 138 -13.71 -32.25 17.20
C LYS A 138 -14.19 -33.69 17.10
N ASP A 139 -14.67 -34.27 18.21
CA ASP A 139 -15.20 -35.64 18.26
C ASP A 139 -16.60 -35.64 18.89
N LYS A 140 -17.64 -35.71 18.06
CA LYS A 140 -19.04 -35.63 18.50
C LYS A 140 -19.47 -36.82 19.36
N ASP A 141 -18.73 -37.93 19.34
CA ASP A 141 -19.03 -39.10 20.15
C ASP A 141 -18.43 -38.97 21.57
N LYS A 142 -17.50 -38.03 21.77
CA LYS A 142 -16.79 -37.81 23.04
C LYS A 142 -17.02 -36.45 23.68
N GLU A 143 -17.32 -35.44 22.87
CA GLU A 143 -17.49 -34.06 23.30
C GLU A 143 -18.91 -33.58 23.03
N LYS A 144 -19.46 -32.79 23.95
CA LYS A 144 -20.79 -32.21 23.89
C LYS A 144 -20.73 -30.73 24.24
N LEU A 145 -21.73 -29.97 23.78
CA LEU A 145 -21.79 -28.52 24.04
C LEU A 145 -21.73 -28.17 25.53
N THR A 146 -22.28 -29.04 26.39
CA THR A 146 -22.28 -28.86 27.84
C THR A 146 -20.94 -29.13 28.52
N ASP A 147 -19.93 -29.64 27.81
CA ASP A 147 -18.59 -29.79 28.36
C ASP A 147 -17.87 -28.46 28.50
N TYR A 148 -18.21 -27.47 27.66
CA TYR A 148 -17.71 -26.11 27.85
C TYR A 148 -18.45 -25.46 29.02
N PRO A 149 -17.77 -25.05 30.10
CA PRO A 149 -18.44 -24.52 31.27
C PRO A 149 -19.04 -23.12 31.01
N GLY A 150 -18.44 -22.36 30.10
CA GLY A 150 -18.77 -20.98 29.79
C GLY A 150 -17.50 -20.12 29.69
N GLY A 151 -17.64 -18.92 29.12
CA GLY A 151 -16.57 -17.95 28.96
C GLY A 151 -16.46 -16.99 30.13
N TYR A 152 -15.25 -16.50 30.36
CA TYR A 152 -14.89 -15.61 31.45
C TYR A 152 -14.65 -14.20 30.89
N PRO A 153 -15.36 -13.18 31.38
CA PRO A 153 -14.94 -11.79 31.20
C PRO A 153 -13.64 -11.53 31.95
N MET A 154 -12.70 -10.83 31.31
CA MET A 154 -11.36 -10.58 31.85
C MET A 154 -10.97 -9.12 31.68
N VAL A 155 -10.16 -8.62 32.61
CA VAL A 155 -9.59 -7.27 32.58
C VAL A 155 -8.11 -7.34 32.84
N PHE A 156 -7.32 -7.14 31.78
CA PHE A 156 -5.87 -7.11 31.84
C PHE A 156 -5.38 -5.68 32.06
N ASP A 157 -4.43 -5.47 32.97
CA ASP A 157 -3.76 -4.18 33.17
C ASP A 157 -2.35 -4.20 32.60
N PRO A 158 -2.10 -3.57 31.44
CA PRO A 158 -0.76 -3.49 30.85
C PRO A 158 0.31 -2.86 31.74
N LYS A 159 -0.08 -2.02 32.72
CA LYS A 159 0.88 -1.34 33.60
C LYS A 159 1.44 -2.26 34.66
N THR A 160 0.61 -3.18 35.17
CA THR A 160 0.96 -4.07 36.29
C THR A 160 1.18 -5.51 35.86
N GLY A 161 0.69 -5.90 34.68
CA GLY A 161 0.67 -7.27 34.19
C GLY A 161 -0.36 -8.16 34.90
N VAL A 162 -1.26 -7.57 35.71
CA VAL A 162 -2.26 -8.31 36.47
C VAL A 162 -3.55 -8.43 35.67
N THR A 163 -4.16 -9.62 35.70
CA THR A 163 -5.49 -9.87 35.14
C THR A 163 -6.51 -10.05 36.25
N LYS A 164 -7.65 -9.36 36.15
CA LYS A 164 -8.85 -9.69 36.92
C LYS A 164 -9.75 -10.59 36.08
N VAL A 165 -10.09 -11.75 36.62
CA VAL A 165 -11.01 -12.72 36.02
C VAL A 165 -12.36 -12.65 36.73
N TYR A 166 -13.44 -12.58 35.98
CA TYR A 166 -14.81 -12.63 36.51
C TYR A 166 -15.44 -13.99 36.22
N ASP A 167 -16.33 -14.44 37.11
CA ASP A 167 -17.01 -15.72 36.97
C ASP A 167 -17.84 -15.84 35.68
N ILE A 168 -18.18 -17.06 35.30
CA ILE A 168 -18.98 -17.33 34.10
C ILE A 168 -20.39 -16.72 34.28
N PRO A 169 -20.82 -15.79 33.40
CA PRO A 169 -22.12 -15.14 33.54
C PRO A 169 -23.28 -16.03 33.10
N VAL A 170 -23.07 -16.84 32.05
CA VAL A 170 -24.07 -17.77 31.51
C VAL A 170 -23.37 -19.08 31.17
N ALA A 171 -23.86 -20.18 31.75
CA ALA A 171 -23.29 -21.50 31.53
C ALA A 171 -23.28 -21.86 30.04
N HIS A 172 -22.20 -22.50 29.59
CA HIS A 172 -22.02 -23.02 28.23
C HIS A 172 -21.97 -21.96 27.11
N GLN A 173 -22.01 -20.67 27.43
CA GLN A 173 -21.87 -19.59 26.45
C GLN A 173 -20.50 -18.93 26.55
N GLY A 174 -19.89 -18.61 25.41
CA GLY A 174 -18.67 -17.81 25.35
C GLY A 174 -18.95 -16.30 25.44
N ILE A 175 -17.90 -15.49 25.48
CA ILE A 175 -18.00 -14.03 25.53
C ILE A 175 -17.62 -13.41 24.17
N ILE A 176 -18.44 -12.48 23.68
CA ILE A 176 -18.23 -11.75 22.41
C ILE A 176 -17.90 -10.29 22.63
N SER A 177 -18.38 -9.69 23.72
CA SER A 177 -18.10 -8.29 24.00
C SER A 177 -17.98 -8.07 25.50
N VAL A 178 -16.99 -7.26 25.89
CA VAL A 178 -16.81 -6.72 27.24
C VAL A 178 -16.52 -5.24 27.07
N THR A 179 -17.54 -4.40 27.22
CA THR A 179 -17.45 -2.96 26.95
C THR A 179 -17.48 -2.17 28.26
N PRO A 180 -16.40 -1.45 28.63
CA PRO A 180 -16.31 -0.80 29.93
C PRO A 180 -17.05 0.54 30.02
N ASP A 181 -17.73 0.77 31.15
CA ASP A 181 -18.15 2.08 31.68
C ASP A 181 -17.55 2.28 33.08
N GLU A 182 -16.24 2.50 33.11
CA GLU A 182 -15.47 2.67 34.35
C GLU A 182 -15.97 3.84 35.21
N SER A 183 -16.57 4.87 34.60
CA SER A 183 -17.17 6.00 35.34
C SER A 183 -18.29 5.58 36.29
N ARG A 184 -18.96 4.46 36.01
CA ARG A 184 -20.01 3.88 36.84
C ARG A 184 -19.57 2.61 37.56
N GLY A 185 -18.31 2.20 37.40
CA GLY A 185 -17.84 0.90 37.90
C GLY A 185 -18.53 -0.28 37.22
N LEU A 186 -18.97 -0.12 35.96
CA LEU A 186 -19.70 -1.15 35.21
C LEU A 186 -18.93 -1.60 33.97
N ALA A 187 -19.25 -2.79 33.48
CA ALA A 187 -19.02 -3.20 32.10
C ALA A 187 -20.27 -3.87 31.55
N TYR A 188 -20.40 -3.89 30.24
CA TYR A 188 -21.51 -4.52 29.53
C TYR A 188 -21.01 -5.73 28.77
N ILE A 189 -21.73 -6.85 28.89
CA ILE A 189 -21.32 -8.16 28.40
C ILE A 189 -22.30 -8.64 27.34
N SER A 190 -21.77 -9.16 26.23
CA SER A 190 -22.51 -9.94 25.26
C SER A 190 -21.98 -11.38 25.25
N THR A 191 -22.87 -12.34 25.49
CA THR A 191 -22.53 -13.78 25.48
C THR A 191 -22.84 -14.41 24.13
N CYS A 192 -22.42 -15.65 23.90
CA CYS A 192 -22.67 -16.36 22.65
C CYS A 192 -22.72 -17.87 22.88
N SER A 193 -23.88 -18.47 22.64
CA SER A 193 -24.07 -19.92 22.68
C SER A 193 -23.48 -20.69 21.49
N ASP A 194 -23.20 -20.02 20.35
CA ASP A 194 -22.96 -20.68 19.04
C ASP A 194 -24.10 -21.64 18.63
N GLY A 195 -25.30 -21.47 19.21
CA GLY A 195 -26.50 -22.23 18.85
C GLY A 195 -26.96 -21.94 17.42
N ARG A 196 -27.48 -22.94 16.72
CA ARG A 196 -28.01 -22.80 15.35
C ARG A 196 -29.37 -23.51 15.22
N PRO A 197 -30.33 -22.98 14.45
CA PRO A 197 -30.21 -21.80 13.59
C PRO A 197 -30.29 -20.45 14.34
N ILE A 198 -30.79 -20.42 15.57
CA ILE A 198 -30.88 -19.21 16.41
C ILE A 198 -29.83 -19.29 17.53
N GLU A 199 -29.06 -18.21 17.71
CA GLU A 199 -28.01 -18.10 18.72
C GLU A 199 -28.53 -17.33 19.93
N SER A 200 -28.65 -17.98 21.09
CA SER A 200 -28.86 -17.27 22.37
C SER A 200 -27.64 -16.40 22.68
N THR A 201 -27.89 -15.13 22.99
CA THR A 201 -26.92 -14.03 23.15
C THR A 201 -27.45 -13.04 24.18
N HIS A 202 -27.00 -13.16 25.44
CA HIS A 202 -27.45 -12.32 26.54
C HIS A 202 -26.73 -10.97 26.56
N PHE A 203 -27.51 -9.90 26.69
CA PHE A 203 -27.04 -8.55 26.98
C PHE A 203 -27.09 -8.32 28.49
N MET A 204 -25.92 -8.15 29.12
CA MET A 204 -25.81 -8.15 30.59
C MET A 204 -24.99 -6.96 31.10
N VAL A 205 -25.23 -6.60 32.36
CA VAL A 205 -24.42 -5.64 33.13
C VAL A 205 -23.55 -6.40 34.11
N LEU A 206 -22.25 -6.09 34.15
CA LEU A 206 -21.28 -6.56 35.12
C LEU A 206 -20.91 -5.40 36.06
N ASN A 207 -21.06 -5.59 37.37
CA ASN A 207 -20.44 -4.73 38.36
C ASN A 207 -18.94 -5.04 38.48
N LEU A 208 -18.08 -4.09 38.14
CA LEU A 208 -16.64 -4.31 38.09
C LEU A 208 -16.01 -4.53 39.47
N GLU A 209 -16.63 -4.03 40.54
CA GLU A 209 -16.17 -4.22 41.91
C GLU A 209 -16.58 -5.59 42.44
N THR A 210 -17.90 -5.85 42.50
CA THR A 210 -18.47 -7.05 43.13
C THR A 210 -18.40 -8.30 42.26
N GLY A 211 -18.32 -8.14 40.94
CA GLY A 211 -18.41 -9.26 39.99
C GLY A 211 -19.83 -9.73 39.72
N GLU A 212 -20.85 -9.09 40.29
CA GLU A 212 -22.25 -9.48 40.10
C GLU A 212 -22.77 -9.10 38.71
N TYR A 213 -23.62 -9.97 38.16
CA TYR A 213 -24.25 -9.80 36.87
C TYR A 213 -25.73 -9.46 36.98
N THR A 214 -26.23 -8.62 36.07
CA THR A 214 -27.66 -8.44 35.81
C THR A 214 -27.93 -8.79 34.35
N ASP A 215 -28.72 -9.82 34.11
CA ASP A 215 -29.19 -10.19 32.77
C ASP A 215 -30.34 -9.27 32.34
N LEU A 216 -30.21 -8.62 31.18
CA LEU A 216 -31.21 -7.66 30.69
C LEU A 216 -32.15 -8.29 29.66
N LEU A 217 -31.59 -9.05 28.71
CA LEU A 217 -32.32 -9.61 27.57
C LEU A 217 -31.46 -10.64 26.82
N ASP A 218 -32.04 -11.79 26.48
CA ASP A 218 -31.52 -12.61 25.37
C ASP A 218 -31.92 -11.96 24.04
N CYS A 219 -30.94 -11.39 23.35
CA CYS A 219 -31.16 -10.64 22.12
C CYS A 219 -31.26 -11.55 20.88
N GLU A 220 -30.91 -12.83 21.03
CA GLU A 220 -30.88 -13.83 19.96
C GLU A 220 -30.07 -13.41 18.71
N HIS A 221 -29.13 -12.46 18.88
CA HIS A 221 -28.41 -11.83 17.78
C HIS A 221 -26.95 -12.28 17.74
N MET A 222 -26.53 -12.85 16.62
CA MET A 222 -25.21 -13.46 16.55
C MET A 222 -24.05 -12.45 16.57
N TYR A 223 -22.97 -12.82 17.26
CA TYR A 223 -21.70 -12.08 17.33
C TYR A 223 -21.85 -10.58 17.58
N ALA A 224 -22.72 -10.22 18.52
CA ALA A 224 -23.04 -8.85 18.84
C ALA A 224 -21.95 -8.15 19.67
N PHE A 225 -21.41 -7.04 19.15
CA PHE A 225 -20.58 -6.14 19.93
C PHE A 225 -21.45 -5.18 20.73
N ILE A 226 -20.97 -4.64 21.85
CA ILE A 226 -21.68 -3.60 22.60
C ILE A 226 -20.93 -2.28 22.46
N VAL A 227 -21.68 -1.20 22.24
CA VAL A 227 -21.16 0.18 22.28
C VAL A 227 -21.83 0.96 23.41
N VAL A 228 -21.11 1.95 23.95
CA VAL A 228 -21.58 2.83 25.02
C VAL A 228 -21.47 4.28 24.57
N ASP A 229 -22.56 5.02 24.62
CA ASP A 229 -22.61 6.40 24.12
C ASP A 229 -22.08 7.44 25.13
N HIS A 230 -22.16 8.72 24.75
CA HIS A 230 -21.72 9.87 25.54
C HIS A 230 -22.51 10.07 26.85
N LEU A 231 -23.70 9.49 27.00
CA LEU A 231 -24.51 9.51 28.22
C LEU A 231 -24.26 8.26 29.09
N GLY A 232 -23.53 7.27 28.57
CA GLY A 232 -23.32 5.97 29.21
C GLY A 232 -24.41 4.95 28.90
N ARG A 233 -25.29 5.21 27.92
CA ARG A 233 -26.30 4.23 27.48
C ARG A 233 -25.61 3.16 26.66
N ALA A 234 -25.90 1.90 26.93
CA ALA A 234 -25.30 0.75 26.26
C ALA A 234 -26.25 0.16 25.22
N TYR A 235 -25.72 -0.23 24.06
CA TYR A 235 -26.50 -0.68 22.91
C TYR A 235 -26.13 -2.10 22.48
N HIS A 236 -27.13 -2.89 22.09
CA HIS A 236 -26.97 -4.25 21.60
C HIS A 236 -27.99 -4.54 20.48
N PRO A 237 -27.61 -5.14 19.33
CA PRO A 237 -28.57 -5.49 18.28
C PRO A 237 -29.46 -6.66 18.73
N ILE A 238 -30.70 -6.70 18.25
CA ILE A 238 -31.67 -7.77 18.52
C ILE A 238 -32.03 -8.43 17.19
N ARG A 239 -32.22 -9.76 17.20
CA ARG A 239 -32.71 -10.51 16.05
C ARG A 239 -33.97 -9.85 15.45
N GLY A 240 -34.04 -9.77 14.12
CA GLY A 240 -35.12 -9.09 13.41
C GLY A 240 -35.01 -7.56 13.34
N GLY A 241 -33.91 -6.97 13.82
CA GLY A 241 -33.52 -5.58 13.50
C GLY A 241 -33.87 -4.51 14.53
N LYS A 242 -34.36 -4.89 15.71
CA LYS A 242 -34.48 -3.94 16.83
C LYS A 242 -33.12 -3.73 17.50
N ILE A 243 -33.00 -2.68 18.30
CA ILE A 243 -31.79 -2.36 19.06
C ILE A 243 -32.15 -2.23 20.54
N ALA A 244 -31.56 -3.05 21.40
CA ALA A 244 -31.64 -2.87 22.84
C ALA A 244 -30.81 -1.65 23.26
N ARG A 245 -31.38 -0.77 24.08
CA ARG A 245 -30.69 0.36 24.73
C ARG A 245 -30.91 0.27 26.24
N TYR A 246 -29.83 0.11 27.00
CA TYR A 246 -29.86 0.13 28.46
C TYR A 246 -29.43 1.49 29.01
N LEU A 247 -30.24 2.04 29.91
CA LEU A 247 -30.00 3.29 30.61
C LEU A 247 -29.55 2.95 32.04
N PRO A 248 -28.25 3.02 32.37
CA PRO A 248 -27.75 2.57 33.67
C PRO A 248 -28.29 3.39 34.83
N ASP A 249 -28.43 4.71 34.67
CA ASP A 249 -28.88 5.61 35.74
C ASP A 249 -30.36 5.39 36.09
N ALA A 250 -31.17 5.00 35.10
CA ALA A 250 -32.59 4.65 35.28
C ALA A 250 -32.81 3.16 35.53
N LYS A 251 -31.76 2.32 35.43
CA LYS A 251 -31.82 0.86 35.43
C LYS A 251 -32.92 0.29 34.52
N ARG A 252 -33.03 0.85 33.31
CA ARG A 252 -34.14 0.59 32.40
C ARG A 252 -33.65 0.14 31.03
N LEU A 253 -34.24 -0.93 30.51
CA LEU A 253 -34.02 -1.42 29.16
C LEU A 253 -35.11 -0.89 28.23
N GLU A 254 -34.71 -0.46 27.03
CA GLU A 254 -35.58 -0.07 25.94
C GLU A 254 -35.27 -0.91 24.69
N GLN A 255 -36.26 -1.11 23.83
CA GLN A 255 -36.05 -1.63 22.49
C GLN A 255 -36.41 -0.54 21.48
N LEU A 256 -35.42 -0.18 20.67
CA LEU A 256 -35.53 0.86 19.66
C LEU A 256 -35.80 0.25 18.29
N GLU A 257 -36.61 0.95 17.51
CA GLU A 257 -36.61 0.78 16.05
C GLU A 257 -35.41 1.55 15.47
N HIS A 258 -35.08 1.32 14.20
CA HIS A 258 -34.11 2.15 13.49
C HIS A 258 -34.56 2.49 12.08
N THR A 259 -34.05 3.60 11.55
CA THR A 259 -34.29 4.00 10.16
C THR A 259 -32.97 4.21 9.45
N ILE A 260 -32.97 4.07 8.13
CA ILE A 260 -31.90 4.48 7.23
C ILE A 260 -32.49 5.53 6.30
N ASP A 261 -31.95 6.75 6.36
CA ASP A 261 -32.41 7.91 5.58
C ASP A 261 -33.92 8.17 5.77
N GLY A 262 -34.39 8.03 7.01
CA GLY A 262 -35.79 8.24 7.41
C GLY A 262 -36.76 7.13 7.01
N LYS A 263 -36.27 6.00 6.48
CA LYS A 263 -37.09 4.84 6.08
C LYS A 263 -36.70 3.59 6.88
N PRO A 264 -37.59 2.60 7.03
CA PRO A 264 -37.19 1.30 7.55
C PRO A 264 -36.05 0.70 6.72
N PRO A 265 -35.05 0.06 7.35
CA PRO A 265 -33.96 -0.59 6.64
C PRO A 265 -34.50 -1.67 5.71
N LYS A 266 -33.80 -1.85 4.58
CA LYS A 266 -34.20 -2.83 3.57
C LYS A 266 -33.60 -4.20 3.89
N LYS A 267 -34.30 -5.27 3.49
CA LYS A 267 -33.89 -6.66 3.77
C LYS A 267 -32.50 -6.98 3.22
N GLU A 268 -32.16 -6.48 2.04
CA GLU A 268 -30.87 -6.68 1.38
C GLU A 268 -29.67 -6.10 2.16
N THR A 269 -29.91 -5.21 3.12
CA THR A 269 -28.83 -4.66 3.98
C THR A 269 -28.43 -5.61 5.09
N HIS A 270 -29.19 -6.69 5.35
CA HIS A 270 -29.02 -7.60 6.48
C HIS A 270 -29.16 -6.96 7.88
N LEU A 271 -29.60 -5.70 7.98
CA LEU A 271 -29.85 -5.03 9.26
C LEU A 271 -31.09 -5.55 10.00
N ILE A 272 -32.00 -6.21 9.30
CA ILE A 272 -33.30 -6.68 9.81
C ILE A 272 -33.50 -8.20 9.60
N ASP A 273 -32.40 -8.97 9.59
CA ASP A 273 -32.47 -10.41 9.30
C ASP A 273 -33.23 -11.18 10.40
N GLU A 274 -34.24 -11.95 9.99
CA GLU A 274 -35.07 -12.77 10.88
C GLU A 274 -34.28 -13.90 11.56
N HIS A 275 -33.18 -14.35 10.94
CA HIS A 275 -32.26 -15.36 11.47
C HIS A 275 -31.03 -14.73 12.13
N SER A 276 -31.02 -13.40 12.30
CA SER A 276 -29.85 -12.60 12.66
C SER A 276 -28.72 -12.66 11.62
N HIS A 277 -27.96 -11.57 11.52
CA HIS A 277 -26.77 -11.48 10.69
C HIS A 277 -25.70 -10.73 11.48
N PRO A 278 -24.41 -11.12 11.43
CA PRO A 278 -23.39 -10.38 12.16
C PRO A 278 -23.30 -8.93 11.68
N ILE A 279 -23.47 -8.00 12.62
CA ILE A 279 -23.31 -6.57 12.38
C ILE A 279 -22.07 -6.13 13.15
N ASN A 280 -21.07 -5.70 12.41
CA ASN A 280 -19.94 -5.04 13.00
C ASN A 280 -20.30 -3.55 13.20
N TRP A 281 -20.16 -3.02 14.41
CA TRP A 281 -20.39 -1.60 14.68
C TRP A 281 -19.35 -1.07 15.66
N ASP A 282 -19.01 0.21 15.57
CA ASP A 282 -18.03 0.86 16.44
C ASP A 282 -18.35 2.36 16.55
N ILE A 283 -17.82 3.04 17.56
CA ILE A 283 -18.27 4.37 17.96
C ILE A 283 -17.13 5.41 17.92
N THR A 284 -17.47 6.65 17.60
CA THR A 284 -16.53 7.78 17.67
C THR A 284 -16.03 8.02 19.09
N ALA A 285 -14.85 8.63 19.21
CA ALA A 285 -14.24 8.94 20.51
C ALA A 285 -15.11 9.85 21.41
N ASP A 286 -15.89 10.75 20.80
CA ASP A 286 -16.87 11.59 21.51
C ASP A 286 -18.16 10.84 21.89
N ARG A 287 -18.30 9.60 21.41
CA ARG A 287 -19.41 8.67 21.65
C ARG A 287 -20.77 9.19 21.19
N LYS A 288 -20.78 10.03 20.14
CA LYS A 288 -22.00 10.62 19.57
C LYS A 288 -22.42 9.99 18.25
N THR A 289 -21.52 9.28 17.57
CA THR A 289 -21.82 8.64 16.29
C THR A 289 -21.38 7.19 16.31
N LEU A 290 -22.30 6.32 15.93
CA LEU A 290 -22.08 4.90 15.75
C LEU A 290 -21.99 4.59 14.26
N TYR A 291 -20.98 3.85 13.83
CA TYR A 291 -20.87 3.33 12.48
C TYR A 291 -21.16 1.84 12.47
N SER A 292 -21.75 1.32 11.39
CA SER A 292 -21.95 -0.12 11.24
C SER A 292 -21.75 -0.62 9.81
N VAL A 293 -21.33 -1.89 9.73
CA VAL A 293 -21.22 -2.72 8.54
C VAL A 293 -21.78 -4.11 8.86
N PRO A 294 -22.90 -4.49 8.23
CA PRO A 294 -23.33 -5.87 8.15
C PRO A 294 -22.29 -6.68 7.36
N MET A 295 -21.79 -7.80 7.91
CA MET A 295 -20.56 -8.43 7.42
C MET A 295 -20.60 -8.96 5.97
N SER A 296 -21.80 -9.06 5.36
CA SER A 296 -22.00 -9.56 3.99
C SER A 296 -22.70 -8.53 3.10
N PHE A 297 -22.67 -7.25 3.52
CA PHE A 297 -23.21 -6.16 2.75
C PHE A 297 -22.11 -5.16 2.38
N ASN A 298 -22.07 -4.77 1.11
CA ASN A 298 -21.13 -3.76 0.62
C ASN A 298 -21.65 -2.36 0.96
N GLY A 299 -21.58 -1.95 2.22
CA GLY A 299 -22.13 -0.66 2.62
C GLY A 299 -21.83 -0.23 4.05
N LEU A 300 -21.57 1.07 4.21
CA LEU A 300 -21.34 1.70 5.50
C LEU A 300 -22.59 2.47 5.96
N PHE A 301 -22.95 2.33 7.23
CA PHE A 301 -24.01 3.09 7.87
C PHE A 301 -23.47 3.92 9.03
N SER A 302 -24.14 5.03 9.32
CA SER A 302 -23.92 5.83 10.53
C SER A 302 -25.23 6.03 11.27
N TYR A 303 -25.17 6.19 12.60
CA TYR A 303 -26.30 6.47 13.47
C TYR A 303 -25.96 7.62 14.43
N ASP A 304 -26.91 8.53 14.59
CA ASP A 304 -26.81 9.66 15.52
C ASP A 304 -27.27 9.25 16.92
N LEU A 305 -26.32 9.15 17.86
CA LEU A 305 -26.60 8.77 19.25
C LEU A 305 -26.98 9.96 20.12
N THR A 306 -27.00 11.18 19.59
CA THR A 306 -27.41 12.38 20.35
C THR A 306 -28.91 12.53 20.47
N LYS A 307 -29.67 11.82 19.63
CA LYS A 307 -31.13 11.89 19.62
C LYS A 307 -31.78 11.07 20.73
N GLU A 308 -32.92 11.58 21.19
CA GLU A 308 -33.80 10.92 22.15
C GLU A 308 -34.99 10.24 21.43
N GLY A 309 -35.73 9.41 22.16
CA GLY A 309 -36.91 8.71 21.65
C GLY A 309 -36.68 7.22 21.40
N SER A 310 -37.66 6.57 20.75
CA SER A 310 -37.73 5.13 20.52
C SER A 310 -37.20 4.67 19.15
N THR A 311 -36.58 5.57 18.39
CA THR A 311 -36.06 5.28 17.04
C THR A 311 -34.63 5.80 16.93
N LEU A 312 -33.73 4.96 16.41
CA LEU A 312 -32.36 5.33 16.11
C LEU A 312 -32.23 5.76 14.64
N ASP A 313 -31.86 7.02 14.42
CA ASP A 313 -31.76 7.60 13.08
C ASP A 313 -30.42 7.25 12.45
N GLY A 314 -30.47 6.43 11.40
CA GLY A 314 -29.33 6.02 10.60
C GLY A 314 -29.29 6.66 9.21
N LYS A 315 -28.11 6.64 8.60
CA LYS A 315 -27.85 7.09 7.23
C LYS A 315 -26.99 6.08 6.49
N PHE A 316 -27.27 5.87 5.21
CA PHE A 316 -26.39 5.11 4.34
C PHE A 316 -25.29 6.05 3.80
N LEU A 317 -24.03 5.71 4.03
CA LEU A 317 -22.89 6.53 3.62
C LEU A 317 -22.30 6.13 2.28
N GLY A 318 -22.74 5.01 1.71
CA GLY A 318 -22.27 4.51 0.42
C GLY A 318 -21.64 3.12 0.50
N PRO A 319 -21.33 2.52 -0.67
CA PRO A 319 -20.64 1.24 -0.75
C PRO A 319 -19.21 1.34 -0.20
N LEU A 320 -18.71 0.28 0.43
CA LEU A 320 -17.32 0.20 0.87
C LEU A 320 -16.38 0.08 -0.32
N VAL A 321 -16.76 -0.74 -1.30
CA VAL A 321 -15.98 -0.99 -2.53
C VAL A 321 -16.90 -0.82 -3.74
N SER A 322 -16.88 0.37 -4.35
CA SER A 322 -17.64 0.64 -5.57
C SER A 322 -17.28 -0.33 -6.70
N GLY A 323 -18.30 -0.86 -7.39
CA GLY A 323 -18.12 -1.78 -8.51
C GLY A 323 -17.81 -3.23 -8.15
N ALA A 324 -17.65 -3.57 -6.86
CA ALA A 324 -17.47 -4.96 -6.44
C ALA A 324 -18.76 -5.77 -6.66
N LYS A 325 -18.61 -6.97 -7.21
CA LYS A 325 -19.70 -7.95 -7.38
C LYS A 325 -20.10 -8.60 -6.06
N ASP A 326 -19.12 -8.84 -5.20
CA ASP A 326 -19.30 -9.47 -3.89
C ASP A 326 -18.25 -8.95 -2.89
N THR A 327 -18.63 -8.87 -1.62
CA THR A 327 -17.78 -8.36 -0.54
C THR A 327 -17.95 -9.14 0.76
N ASP A 328 -16.85 -9.39 1.45
CA ASP A 328 -16.82 -9.92 2.83
C ASP A 328 -16.18 -8.88 3.76
N CYS A 329 -16.99 -8.26 4.62
CA CYS A 329 -16.69 -7.02 5.34
C CYS A 329 -16.62 -7.23 6.87
N ARG A 330 -15.92 -8.27 7.33
CA ARG A 330 -15.95 -8.67 8.76
C ARG A 330 -15.30 -7.67 9.72
N ALA A 331 -14.28 -6.94 9.27
CA ALA A 331 -13.44 -6.13 10.15
C ALA A 331 -13.66 -4.62 9.93
N MET A 332 -14.18 -3.95 10.96
CA MET A 332 -14.27 -2.49 11.06
C MET A 332 -13.74 -2.01 12.43
N CYS A 333 -13.15 -0.81 12.46
CA CYS A 333 -12.98 0.00 13.68
C CYS A 333 -13.16 1.49 13.38
N VAL A 334 -13.37 2.29 14.42
CA VAL A 334 -13.27 3.75 14.38
C VAL A 334 -11.95 4.16 15.03
N GLY A 335 -11.10 4.85 14.28
CA GLY A 335 -9.81 5.33 14.76
C GLY A 335 -9.94 6.48 15.78
N PRO A 336 -8.85 6.79 16.52
CA PRO A 336 -8.83 7.90 17.47
C PRO A 336 -9.17 9.28 16.88
N ASP A 337 -8.95 9.46 15.57
CA ASP A 337 -9.27 10.68 14.81
C ASP A 337 -10.71 10.69 14.26
N GLY A 338 -11.50 9.65 14.54
CA GLY A 338 -12.87 9.49 14.07
C GLY A 338 -12.99 8.87 12.67
N THR A 339 -11.88 8.59 11.98
CA THR A 339 -11.91 7.90 10.69
C THR A 339 -12.32 6.44 10.89
N VAL A 340 -13.34 6.00 10.18
CA VAL A 340 -13.73 4.59 10.10
C VAL A 340 -12.73 3.87 9.20
N TRP A 341 -12.26 2.70 9.61
CA TRP A 341 -11.43 1.82 8.81
C TRP A 341 -12.08 0.45 8.68
N ALA A 342 -12.05 -0.11 7.47
CA ALA A 342 -12.55 -1.46 7.20
C ALA A 342 -11.58 -2.26 6.33
N GLY A 343 -11.40 -3.53 6.68
CA GLY A 343 -10.75 -4.52 5.83
C GLY A 343 -11.82 -5.32 5.09
N VAL A 344 -11.79 -5.31 3.77
CA VAL A 344 -12.83 -5.93 2.93
C VAL A 344 -12.20 -6.90 1.94
N MET A 345 -12.70 -8.13 1.86
CA MET A 345 -12.40 -9.00 0.73
C MET A 345 -13.38 -8.69 -0.39
N ALA A 346 -12.91 -8.19 -1.53
CA ALA A 346 -13.78 -7.82 -2.65
C ALA A 346 -13.51 -8.66 -3.90
N THR A 347 -14.58 -9.01 -4.60
CA THR A 347 -14.53 -9.72 -5.88
C THR A 347 -15.02 -8.78 -6.98
N PHE A 348 -14.25 -8.67 -8.05
CA PHE A 348 -14.62 -7.95 -9.27
C PHE A 348 -14.83 -8.93 -10.41
N GLU A 349 -15.52 -8.49 -11.47
CA GLU A 349 -15.69 -9.31 -12.66
C GLU A 349 -14.33 -9.71 -13.26
N GLY A 350 -14.17 -10.99 -13.59
CA GLY A 350 -12.91 -11.53 -14.13
C GLY A 350 -11.75 -11.65 -13.14
N LEU A 351 -11.89 -11.21 -11.88
CA LEU A 351 -10.83 -11.24 -10.87
C LEU A 351 -11.20 -12.15 -9.68
N SER A 352 -10.19 -12.80 -9.09
CA SER A 352 -10.35 -13.49 -7.82
C SER A 352 -10.61 -12.50 -6.69
N GLN A 353 -11.22 -12.97 -5.60
CA GLN A 353 -11.40 -12.16 -4.40
C GLN A 353 -10.04 -11.76 -3.80
N VAL A 354 -9.84 -10.47 -3.52
CA VAL A 354 -8.60 -9.94 -2.93
C VAL A 354 -8.89 -8.96 -1.78
N PRO A 355 -7.95 -8.76 -0.83
CA PRO A 355 -8.15 -7.87 0.31
C PRO A 355 -7.96 -6.40 -0.07
N TYR A 356 -8.86 -5.53 0.38
CA TYR A 356 -8.84 -4.07 0.23
C TYR A 356 -8.87 -3.37 1.57
N LEU A 357 -8.27 -2.18 1.63
CA LEU A 357 -8.35 -1.27 2.77
C LEU A 357 -9.25 -0.09 2.44
N ILE A 358 -10.29 0.12 3.26
CA ILE A 358 -11.29 1.17 3.06
C ILE A 358 -11.27 2.11 4.26
N SER A 359 -11.47 3.41 4.03
CA SER A 359 -11.72 4.36 5.11
C SER A 359 -12.93 5.24 4.85
N TYR A 360 -13.48 5.85 5.89
CA TYR A 360 -14.42 6.95 5.78
C TYR A 360 -14.09 8.01 6.82
N THR A 361 -13.85 9.26 6.39
CA THR A 361 -13.71 10.39 7.31
C THR A 361 -15.06 11.07 7.45
N PRO A 362 -15.52 11.39 8.67
CA PRO A 362 -16.76 12.15 8.86
C PRO A 362 -16.76 13.44 8.04
N GLY A 363 -17.78 13.61 7.21
CA GLY A 363 -17.92 14.76 6.30
C GLY A 363 -17.50 14.49 4.84
N ASP A 364 -16.81 13.38 4.56
CA ASP A 364 -16.56 12.94 3.20
C ASP A 364 -17.87 12.49 2.52
N ASP A 365 -17.91 12.57 1.18
CA ASP A 365 -19.08 12.18 0.37
C ASP A 365 -19.40 10.67 0.44
N GLY A 366 -18.43 9.85 0.84
CA GLY A 366 -18.59 8.41 1.02
C GLY A 366 -17.27 7.69 1.34
N PRO A 367 -17.30 6.36 1.51
CA PRO A 367 -16.10 5.57 1.75
C PRO A 367 -15.06 5.71 0.63
N VAL A 368 -13.80 5.79 1.02
CA VAL A 368 -12.62 5.83 0.14
C VAL A 368 -11.99 4.45 0.08
N ASN A 369 -11.91 3.90 -1.13
CA ASN A 369 -11.16 2.69 -1.42
C ASN A 369 -9.68 3.04 -1.66
N HIS A 370 -8.79 2.64 -0.74
CA HIS A 370 -7.34 2.87 -0.90
C HIS A 370 -6.68 1.87 -1.85
N GLY A 371 -7.39 0.82 -2.27
CA GLY A 371 -6.86 -0.23 -3.14
C GLY A 371 -6.50 -1.51 -2.39
N PRO A 372 -6.00 -2.52 -3.13
CA PRO A 372 -5.73 -3.82 -2.57
C PRO A 372 -4.45 -3.87 -1.74
N ILE A 373 -4.40 -4.81 -0.81
CA ILE A 373 -3.31 -4.97 0.17
C ILE A 373 -2.29 -6.00 -0.33
N ALA A 374 -1.02 -5.61 -0.37
CA ALA A 374 0.12 -6.49 -0.64
C ALA A 374 1.08 -6.57 0.55
N ILE A 375 1.90 -7.63 0.58
CA ILE A 375 2.93 -7.85 1.61
C ILE A 375 4.29 -7.40 1.07
N SER A 376 4.92 -6.48 1.78
CA SER A 376 6.21 -5.87 1.40
C SER A 376 7.45 -6.69 1.81
N ASN A 377 7.31 -7.54 2.83
CA ASN A 377 8.34 -8.44 3.36
C ASN A 377 7.92 -9.90 3.13
N PRO A 378 8.03 -10.43 1.90
CA PRO A 378 7.46 -11.73 1.52
C PRO A 378 8.15 -12.94 2.17
N ASP A 379 9.12 -12.72 3.05
CA ASP A 379 9.94 -13.69 3.80
C ASP A 379 9.66 -13.66 5.32
N TYR A 380 8.57 -13.01 5.75
CA TYR A 380 8.22 -12.84 7.17
C TYR A 380 7.95 -14.15 7.93
N THR A 381 7.81 -15.27 7.22
CA THR A 381 7.73 -16.63 7.77
C THR A 381 8.23 -17.65 6.73
N SER A 382 8.39 -18.92 7.11
CA SER A 382 8.81 -20.00 6.22
C SER A 382 7.74 -20.43 5.21
N PHE A 383 6.46 -20.15 5.47
CA PHE A 383 5.30 -20.66 4.73
C PHE A 383 5.27 -22.18 4.55
N GLU A 384 5.80 -22.92 5.53
CA GLU A 384 5.73 -24.38 5.52
C GLU A 384 4.40 -24.88 6.12
N GLY A 385 3.98 -26.08 5.73
CA GLY A 385 2.76 -26.71 6.26
C GLY A 385 1.46 -25.97 5.89
N PRO A 386 0.48 -25.83 6.81
CA PRO A 386 -0.79 -25.14 6.55
C PRO A 386 -0.66 -23.65 6.19
N GLN A 387 0.45 -23.01 6.58
CA GLN A 387 0.69 -21.57 6.37
C GLN A 387 0.78 -21.19 4.88
N LYS A 388 1.17 -22.12 4.01
CA LYS A 388 1.25 -21.86 2.55
C LYS A 388 -0.09 -21.52 1.89
N HIS A 389 -1.21 -21.78 2.56
CA HIS A 389 -2.53 -21.68 1.96
C HIS A 389 -3.19 -20.31 2.09
N GLY A 390 -2.81 -19.48 3.07
CA GLY A 390 -3.46 -18.18 3.31
C GLY A 390 -2.77 -16.98 2.69
N VAL A 391 -1.70 -17.19 1.92
CA VAL A 391 -1.15 -16.19 1.00
C VAL A 391 -1.03 -16.76 -0.41
N HIS A 392 -1.07 -15.90 -1.42
CA HIS A 392 -0.89 -16.31 -2.82
C HIS A 392 -0.40 -15.14 -3.70
N ARG A 393 -0.08 -15.42 -4.97
CA ARG A 393 0.42 -14.45 -5.96
C ARG A 393 -0.44 -14.46 -7.24
N PRO A 394 -1.68 -13.91 -7.20
CA PRO A 394 -2.58 -13.99 -8.36
C PRO A 394 -2.19 -13.04 -9.51
N PHE A 395 -1.29 -12.09 -9.27
CA PHE A 395 -0.83 -11.10 -10.25
C PHE A 395 0.67 -11.25 -10.53
N ASP A 396 1.12 -12.50 -10.64
CA ASP A 396 2.44 -12.99 -11.06
C ASP A 396 3.68 -12.49 -10.28
N GLU A 397 3.53 -11.59 -9.31
CA GLU A 397 4.65 -11.13 -8.48
C GLU A 397 4.30 -10.79 -7.03
N LYS A 398 3.11 -10.26 -6.74
CA LYS A 398 2.82 -9.67 -5.41
C LYS A 398 2.24 -10.71 -4.46
N LEU A 399 2.81 -10.84 -3.27
CA LEU A 399 2.29 -11.72 -2.22
C LEU A 399 1.12 -11.02 -1.53
N ILE A 400 -0.06 -11.63 -1.54
CA ILE A 400 -1.26 -11.07 -0.91
C ILE A 400 -1.91 -12.08 0.04
N PRO A 401 -2.58 -11.62 1.11
CA PRO A 401 -3.46 -12.47 1.91
C PRO A 401 -4.60 -13.04 1.08
N ARG A 402 -5.00 -14.28 1.38
CA ARG A 402 -6.06 -15.01 0.68
C ARG A 402 -7.39 -15.01 1.42
N TYR A 403 -7.34 -15.09 2.74
CA TYR A 403 -8.52 -15.25 3.57
C TYR A 403 -8.98 -13.92 4.15
N VAL A 404 -10.21 -13.94 4.66
CA VAL A 404 -10.88 -12.78 5.25
C VAL A 404 -10.01 -12.08 6.31
N ILE A 405 -10.15 -10.76 6.34
CA ILE A 405 -9.60 -9.92 7.38
C ILE A 405 -10.49 -10.04 8.62
N MET A 406 -9.93 -10.56 9.71
CA MET A 406 -10.70 -10.93 10.91
C MET A 406 -10.75 -9.82 11.96
N GLY A 407 -9.64 -9.09 12.12
CA GLY A 407 -9.50 -8.00 13.08
C GLY A 407 -8.90 -6.78 12.41
N ILE A 408 -9.28 -5.59 12.89
CA ILE A 408 -8.72 -4.31 12.46
C ILE A 408 -8.61 -3.37 13.65
N CYS A 409 -7.54 -2.59 13.70
CA CYS A 409 -7.31 -1.55 14.68
C CYS A 409 -6.55 -0.38 14.03
N ALA A 410 -7.12 0.82 14.10
CA ALA A 410 -6.43 2.04 13.73
C ALA A 410 -5.79 2.67 14.98
N ALA A 411 -4.46 2.81 14.96
CA ALA A 411 -3.67 3.32 16.06
C ALA A 411 -3.52 4.85 16.01
N ARG A 412 -3.15 5.45 17.14
CA ARG A 412 -2.93 6.92 17.28
C ARG A 412 -1.85 7.47 16.34
N ASP A 413 -0.89 6.63 15.94
CA ASP A 413 0.19 7.00 15.02
C ASP A 413 -0.21 6.89 13.53
N ARG A 414 -1.50 6.68 13.25
CA ARG A 414 -2.12 6.43 11.93
C ARG A 414 -1.83 5.07 11.32
N THR A 415 -1.13 4.17 12.01
CA THR A 415 -0.99 2.79 11.53
C THR A 415 -2.33 2.08 11.62
N VAL A 416 -2.71 1.42 10.55
CA VAL A 416 -3.82 0.47 10.54
C VAL A 416 -3.24 -0.94 10.63
N TYR A 417 -3.63 -1.65 11.68
CA TYR A 417 -3.31 -3.04 11.89
C TYR A 417 -4.49 -3.89 11.45
N ILE A 418 -4.24 -4.91 10.66
CA ILE A 418 -5.23 -5.95 10.33
C ILE A 418 -4.69 -7.33 10.66
N THR A 419 -5.58 -8.29 10.89
CA THR A 419 -5.19 -9.70 11.05
C THR A 419 -5.75 -10.59 9.95
N THR A 420 -4.90 -11.48 9.43
CA THR A 420 -5.26 -12.48 8.41
C THR A 420 -4.89 -13.88 8.89
N LEU A 421 -5.42 -14.91 8.23
CA LEU A 421 -5.31 -16.31 8.64
C LEU A 421 -4.38 -17.11 7.71
N TYR A 422 -3.77 -18.17 8.25
CA TYR A 422 -2.91 -19.12 7.53
C TYR A 422 -1.72 -18.49 6.77
N PRO A 423 -0.66 -17.99 7.44
CA PRO A 423 -0.44 -18.00 8.89
C PRO A 423 -1.25 -16.92 9.60
N PHE A 424 -1.51 -17.10 10.90
CA PHE A 424 -2.13 -16.03 11.69
C PHE A 424 -1.13 -14.87 11.76
N THR A 425 -1.48 -13.75 11.14
CA THR A 425 -0.54 -12.66 10.84
C THR A 425 -1.16 -11.33 11.24
N VAL A 426 -0.37 -10.45 11.85
CA VAL A 426 -0.71 -9.03 11.94
C VAL A 426 0.03 -8.26 10.86
N HIS A 427 -0.71 -7.44 10.12
CA HIS A 427 -0.20 -6.57 9.07
C HIS A 427 -0.26 -5.13 9.54
N ALA A 428 0.86 -4.42 9.49
CA ALA A 428 0.95 -2.98 9.75
C ALA A 428 1.02 -2.22 8.43
N MET A 429 0.15 -1.24 8.22
CA MET A 429 0.18 -0.36 7.03
C MET A 429 -0.30 1.04 7.35
N LYS A 430 0.11 2.01 6.52
CA LYS A 430 -0.36 3.41 6.56
C LYS A 430 -0.79 3.82 5.17
N ILE A 431 -1.58 4.88 5.08
CA ILE A 431 -1.72 5.66 3.84
C ILE A 431 -0.74 6.83 3.96
N PRO A 432 0.41 6.80 3.25
CA PRO A 432 1.44 7.83 3.38
C PRO A 432 0.87 9.21 3.05
N ARG A 433 1.14 10.18 3.93
CA ARG A 433 0.85 11.59 3.69
C ARG A 433 2.12 12.25 3.20
N VAL A 434 2.15 12.79 1.99
CA VAL A 434 3.38 13.30 1.36
C VAL A 434 3.33 14.80 1.12
N ALA A 435 4.51 15.43 1.05
CA ALA A 435 4.66 16.80 0.55
C ALA A 435 5.09 16.79 -0.92
N GLY A 436 4.56 17.72 -1.71
CA GLY A 436 5.11 18.10 -3.00
C GLY A 436 6.03 19.30 -2.85
N VAL A 437 7.23 19.23 -3.42
CA VAL A 437 8.16 20.35 -3.56
C VAL A 437 8.45 20.50 -5.05
N THR A 438 7.91 21.54 -5.68
CA THR A 438 8.00 21.71 -7.13
C THR A 438 8.47 23.11 -7.53
N THR A 439 9.11 23.21 -8.70
CA THR A 439 9.54 24.48 -9.27
C THR A 439 8.40 25.24 -9.94
N GLU A 440 7.56 24.56 -10.70
CA GLU A 440 6.43 25.11 -11.44
C GLU A 440 5.34 24.04 -11.58
N TYR A 441 4.06 24.43 -11.59
CA TYR A 441 2.95 23.50 -11.79
C TYR A 441 1.97 24.04 -12.83
N ARG A 442 2.07 23.56 -14.07
CA ARG A 442 1.16 23.91 -15.18
C ARG A 442 0.84 22.68 -16.03
N HIS A 443 -0.12 22.82 -16.93
CA HIS A 443 -0.56 21.71 -17.79
C HIS A 443 0.62 21.03 -18.52
N ASN A 444 0.71 19.71 -18.39
CA ASN A 444 1.77 18.83 -18.92
C ASN A 444 3.19 19.12 -18.42
N ALA A 445 3.37 19.97 -17.40
CA ALA A 445 4.62 20.01 -16.66
C ALA A 445 4.79 18.70 -15.86
N HIS A 446 6.02 18.40 -15.46
CA HIS A 446 6.32 17.22 -14.66
C HIS A 446 5.53 17.15 -13.36
N ALA A 447 5.37 18.30 -12.68
CA ALA A 447 4.53 18.41 -11.50
C ALA A 447 3.07 17.99 -11.77
N ASP A 448 2.53 18.33 -12.95
CA ASP A 448 1.17 17.92 -13.34
C ASP A 448 1.08 16.41 -13.60
N VAL A 449 1.98 15.84 -14.39
CA VAL A 449 1.91 14.41 -14.73
C VAL A 449 2.32 13.48 -13.58
N ILE A 450 2.91 14.01 -12.50
CA ILE A 450 3.30 13.26 -11.29
C ILE A 450 2.35 13.55 -10.12
N LEU A 451 2.22 14.80 -9.68
CA LEU A 451 1.46 15.16 -8.47
C LEU A 451 -0.05 15.12 -8.70
N THR A 452 -0.56 15.49 -9.89
CA THR A 452 -2.01 15.43 -10.16
C THR A 452 -2.54 13.99 -10.07
N ARG A 453 -1.69 12.97 -10.23
CA ARG A 453 -2.08 11.56 -10.05
C ARG A 453 -2.43 11.20 -8.61
N LEU A 454 -1.89 11.93 -7.65
CA LEU A 454 -2.23 11.79 -6.23
C LEU A 454 -3.55 12.49 -5.88
N LEU A 455 -4.02 13.40 -6.74
CA LEU A 455 -5.24 14.20 -6.53
C LEU A 455 -6.43 13.65 -7.30
N LYS A 456 -6.19 13.15 -8.51
CA LYS A 456 -7.20 12.56 -9.40
C LYS A 456 -7.00 11.04 -9.43
N THR A 457 -6.50 10.53 -10.54
CA THR A 457 -6.26 9.11 -10.77
C THR A 457 -5.00 8.94 -11.63
N ASP A 458 -4.57 7.71 -11.80
CA ASP A 458 -3.51 7.28 -12.69
C ASP A 458 -3.79 7.52 -14.20
N THR A 459 -4.92 8.11 -14.54
CA THR A 459 -5.30 8.56 -15.89
C THR A 459 -5.45 10.08 -15.99
N LEU A 460 -5.22 10.85 -14.91
CA LEU A 460 -5.34 12.32 -14.84
C LEU A 460 -6.74 12.90 -15.14
N ASP A 461 -7.75 12.06 -15.33
CA ASP A 461 -9.12 12.46 -15.69
C ASP A 461 -10.18 12.07 -14.65
N GLY A 462 -9.75 11.47 -13.52
CA GLY A 462 -10.65 11.05 -12.45
C GLY A 462 -11.33 9.71 -12.68
N LYS A 463 -11.02 8.99 -13.77
CA LYS A 463 -11.69 7.73 -14.15
C LYS A 463 -10.83 6.47 -13.94
N GLY A 464 -9.57 6.64 -13.59
CA GLY A 464 -8.59 5.58 -13.41
C GLY A 464 -8.54 5.02 -11.97
N GLN A 465 -7.46 4.33 -11.66
CA GLN A 465 -7.18 3.86 -10.29
C GLN A 465 -6.56 4.99 -9.47
N THR A 466 -6.90 5.06 -8.18
CA THR A 466 -6.36 6.04 -7.24
C THR A 466 -5.07 5.54 -6.61
N ALA A 467 -4.09 6.42 -6.44
CA ALA A 467 -2.86 6.11 -5.71
C ALA A 467 -3.13 6.01 -4.20
N PRO A 468 -2.60 4.99 -3.49
CA PRO A 468 -2.73 4.83 -2.04
C PRO A 468 -1.80 5.78 -1.27
N VAL A 469 -1.67 7.03 -1.70
CA VAL A 469 -0.79 8.06 -1.14
C VAL A 469 -1.53 9.39 -1.18
N LYS A 470 -1.51 10.15 -0.09
CA LYS A 470 -2.23 11.44 0.02
C LYS A 470 -1.27 12.61 -0.06
N LEU A 471 -1.41 13.46 -1.08
CA LEU A 471 -0.73 14.76 -1.11
C LEU A 471 -1.33 15.66 -0.03
N ARG A 472 -0.55 15.95 1.02
CA ARG A 472 -1.00 16.75 2.17
C ARG A 472 -0.67 18.22 1.99
N SER A 473 0.53 18.50 1.50
CA SER A 473 1.10 19.85 1.45
C SER A 473 1.90 20.05 0.17
N LEU A 474 2.02 21.31 -0.24
CA LEU A 474 2.66 21.67 -1.50
C LEU A 474 3.43 22.98 -1.36
N TYR A 475 4.72 22.94 -1.67
CA TYR A 475 5.55 24.10 -1.94
C TYR A 475 5.76 24.25 -3.45
N VAL A 476 5.62 25.48 -3.96
CA VAL A 476 5.81 25.83 -5.38
C VAL A 476 6.72 27.05 -5.47
N ASP A 477 7.81 26.93 -6.22
CA ASP A 477 8.83 28.00 -6.34
C ASP A 477 8.38 29.15 -7.25
N GLN A 478 7.70 28.83 -8.37
CA GLN A 478 7.26 29.79 -9.40
C GLN A 478 5.81 29.54 -9.81
N PHE A 479 5.07 30.64 -10.01
CA PHE A 479 3.67 30.61 -10.41
C PHE A 479 3.48 31.32 -11.77
N PRO A 480 3.46 30.58 -12.89
CA PRO A 480 3.17 31.15 -14.20
C PRO A 480 1.68 31.54 -14.33
N ASP A 481 1.33 32.26 -15.39
CA ASP A 481 -0.06 32.69 -15.66
C ASP A 481 -1.04 31.51 -15.78
N ASN A 482 -0.56 30.32 -16.16
CA ASN A 482 -1.33 29.08 -16.30
C ASN A 482 -1.09 28.08 -15.15
N ASP A 483 -0.81 28.59 -13.95
CA ASP A 483 -0.63 27.79 -12.73
C ASP A 483 -1.84 26.89 -12.43
N LEU A 484 -1.56 25.62 -12.14
CA LEU A 484 -2.53 24.61 -11.70
C LEU A 484 -2.43 24.29 -10.21
N SER A 485 -1.36 24.70 -9.52
CA SER A 485 -1.15 24.32 -8.12
C SER A 485 -2.22 24.89 -7.19
N ARG A 486 -2.52 26.18 -7.27
CA ARG A 486 -3.52 26.85 -6.42
C ARG A 486 -4.94 26.31 -6.61
N PRO A 487 -5.48 26.17 -7.84
CA PRO A 487 -6.82 25.63 -8.02
C PRO A 487 -6.92 24.17 -7.55
N PHE A 488 -5.94 23.31 -7.86
CA PHE A 488 -5.96 21.92 -7.39
C PHE A 488 -5.78 21.82 -5.87
N ALA A 489 -4.97 22.69 -5.26
CA ALA A 489 -4.84 22.71 -3.81
C ALA A 489 -6.15 23.08 -3.12
N ALA A 490 -6.88 24.06 -3.65
CA ALA A 490 -8.20 24.43 -3.15
C ALA A 490 -9.25 23.31 -3.38
N GLU A 491 -9.26 22.70 -4.56
CA GLU A 491 -10.20 21.62 -4.93
C GLU A 491 -10.03 20.38 -4.05
N HIS A 492 -8.79 19.98 -3.75
CA HIS A 492 -8.47 18.73 -3.06
C HIS A 492 -8.02 18.90 -1.60
N GLY A 493 -8.09 20.12 -1.04
CA GLY A 493 -7.71 20.41 0.34
C GLY A 493 -6.21 20.20 0.63
N VAL A 494 -5.34 20.46 -0.34
CA VAL A 494 -3.88 20.43 -0.16
C VAL A 494 -3.42 21.74 0.48
N THR A 495 -2.62 21.66 1.53
CA THR A 495 -2.09 22.87 2.19
C THR A 495 -0.91 23.43 1.39
N MET A 496 -1.07 24.59 0.78
CA MET A 496 0.06 25.32 0.18
C MET A 496 0.87 26.04 1.25
N THR A 497 2.20 25.97 1.15
CA THR A 497 3.10 26.61 2.12
C THR A 497 4.13 27.51 1.42
N PRO A 498 4.54 28.61 2.08
CA PRO A 498 5.54 29.53 1.54
C PRO A 498 6.97 28.99 1.63
N THR A 499 7.22 27.99 2.49
CA THR A 499 8.54 27.38 2.68
C THR A 499 8.45 25.86 2.62
N ILE A 500 9.57 25.22 2.25
CA ILE A 500 9.70 23.76 2.25
C ILE A 500 9.60 23.20 3.67
N ALA A 501 10.20 23.87 4.65
CA ALA A 501 10.12 23.49 6.06
C ALA A 501 8.65 23.38 6.51
N GLU A 502 7.84 24.40 6.25
CA GLU A 502 6.39 24.37 6.57
C GLU A 502 5.63 23.29 5.79
N ALA A 503 6.07 22.93 4.57
CA ALA A 503 5.45 21.84 3.82
C ALA A 503 5.63 20.49 4.52
N ILE A 504 6.79 20.26 5.14
CA ILE A 504 7.17 18.94 5.64
C ILE A 504 7.08 18.79 7.16
N THR A 505 6.99 19.88 7.92
CA THR A 505 6.91 19.84 9.39
C THR A 505 5.54 20.23 9.93
N LYS A 506 5.37 20.02 11.23
CA LYS A 506 4.37 20.65 12.07
C LYS A 506 5.03 21.00 13.40
N THR A 507 4.53 22.05 14.04
CA THR A 507 4.90 22.40 15.41
C THR A 507 3.76 22.03 16.34
N ASP A 508 4.05 21.30 17.40
CA ASP A 508 3.06 20.98 18.44
C ASP A 508 2.78 22.19 19.35
N SER A 509 1.84 22.03 20.28
CA SER A 509 1.45 23.09 21.23
C SER A 509 2.58 23.51 22.17
N ASP A 510 3.60 22.67 22.33
CA ASP A 510 4.75 22.90 23.19
C ASP A 510 5.92 23.54 22.42
N GLY A 511 5.74 23.82 21.13
CA GLY A 511 6.73 24.44 20.27
C GLY A 511 7.73 23.46 19.65
N ASN A 512 7.55 22.15 19.82
CA ASN A 512 8.43 21.15 19.20
C ASN A 512 8.05 20.94 17.74
N GLU A 513 9.04 21.06 16.87
CA GLU A 513 8.88 20.76 15.46
C GLU A 513 9.17 19.27 15.20
N ALA A 514 8.30 18.62 14.45
CA ALA A 514 8.49 17.25 13.97
C ALA A 514 8.05 17.12 12.52
N LEU A 515 8.54 16.08 11.83
CA LEU A 515 8.03 15.76 10.50
C LEU A 515 6.54 15.43 10.57
N ALA A 516 5.80 15.97 9.61
CA ALA A 516 4.36 15.83 9.51
C ALA A 516 3.92 15.15 8.21
N VAL A 517 4.90 14.62 7.46
CA VAL A 517 4.73 13.83 6.25
C VAL A 517 5.51 12.53 6.38
N ASP A 518 5.06 11.52 5.64
CA ASP A 518 5.66 10.19 5.54
C ASP A 518 6.60 10.08 4.31
N GLY A 519 6.69 11.12 3.48
CA GLY A 519 7.55 11.16 2.30
C GLY A 519 7.46 12.48 1.51
N ILE A 520 8.38 12.68 0.56
CA ILE A 520 8.49 13.93 -0.23
C ILE A 520 8.64 13.61 -1.72
N TYR A 521 7.88 14.31 -2.55
CA TYR A 521 8.03 14.35 -4.01
C TYR A 521 8.76 15.65 -4.38
N LEU A 522 10.04 15.57 -4.71
CA LEU A 522 10.84 16.68 -5.24
C LEU A 522 10.78 16.65 -6.78
N VAL A 523 9.93 17.51 -7.34
CA VAL A 523 9.69 17.60 -8.80
C VAL A 523 10.24 18.94 -9.31
N ALA A 524 11.52 18.95 -9.64
CA ALA A 524 12.23 20.15 -10.07
C ALA A 524 12.63 20.05 -11.55
N GLU A 525 11.62 20.20 -12.42
CA GLU A 525 11.74 20.23 -13.88
C GLU A 525 10.70 21.23 -14.41
N HIS A 526 11.11 22.13 -15.31
CA HIS A 526 10.40 23.36 -15.74
C HIS A 526 10.53 24.57 -14.78
N GLY A 527 9.98 25.71 -15.20
CA GLY A 527 10.25 27.04 -14.63
C GLY A 527 11.34 27.81 -15.38
N SER A 528 11.48 29.08 -15.02
CA SER A 528 12.49 29.99 -15.55
C SER A 528 13.73 29.98 -14.64
N TYR A 529 14.79 29.31 -15.11
CA TYR A 529 16.07 29.21 -14.40
C TYR A 529 17.23 29.49 -15.35
N PRO A 530 18.36 29.99 -14.83
CA PRO A 530 19.54 30.26 -15.63
C PRO A 530 20.13 28.98 -16.23
N ARG A 531 20.91 29.13 -17.29
CA ARG A 531 21.69 28.03 -17.89
C ARG A 531 23.14 28.06 -17.42
N SER A 532 23.72 26.88 -17.24
CA SER A 532 25.14 26.70 -16.95
C SER A 532 26.00 27.03 -18.19
N ASN A 533 27.32 27.08 -18.01
CA ASN A 533 28.26 27.24 -19.12
C ASN A 533 28.37 26.00 -20.03
N THR A 534 27.79 24.86 -19.62
CA THR A 534 27.60 23.64 -20.43
C THR A 534 26.23 23.60 -21.12
N GLY A 535 25.41 24.65 -20.94
CA GLY A 535 24.10 24.82 -21.58
C GLY A 535 22.94 24.14 -20.86
N GLN A 536 23.18 23.52 -19.71
CA GLN A 536 22.16 22.85 -18.90
C GLN A 536 21.31 23.86 -18.14
N ILE A 537 20.05 23.55 -17.88
CA ILE A 537 19.20 24.39 -17.03
C ILE A 537 19.56 24.11 -15.58
N MET A 538 19.93 25.16 -14.83
CA MET A 538 20.30 25.05 -13.42
C MET A 538 19.04 25.05 -12.55
N TYR A 539 18.27 23.96 -12.61
CA TYR A 539 17.15 23.76 -11.70
C TYR A 539 17.64 23.78 -10.25
N PRO A 540 16.90 24.37 -9.30
CA PRO A 540 17.40 24.68 -7.95
C PRO A 540 17.49 23.45 -7.03
N LYS A 541 17.79 22.25 -7.56
CA LYS A 541 17.83 20.97 -6.82
C LYS A 541 18.75 21.03 -5.60
N ARG A 542 19.91 21.68 -5.74
CA ARG A 542 20.87 21.91 -4.64
C ARG A 542 20.26 22.68 -3.47
N ARG A 543 19.48 23.73 -3.76
CA ARG A 543 18.79 24.56 -2.77
C ARG A 543 17.61 23.80 -2.16
N LEU A 544 16.71 23.28 -3.01
CA LEU A 544 15.48 22.62 -2.56
C LEU A 544 15.79 21.41 -1.67
N PHE A 545 16.75 20.56 -2.07
CA PHE A 545 17.17 19.43 -1.24
C PHE A 545 17.95 19.88 0.00
N GLY A 546 18.71 20.99 -0.08
CA GLY A 546 19.35 21.61 1.09
C GLY A 546 18.35 21.95 2.19
N GLU A 547 17.25 22.62 1.84
CA GLU A 547 16.21 22.98 2.81
C GLU A 547 15.51 21.75 3.41
N ILE A 548 15.33 20.67 2.63
CA ILE A 548 14.83 19.38 3.12
C ILE A 548 15.83 18.79 4.13
N ALA A 549 17.11 18.71 3.75
CA ALA A 549 18.18 18.13 4.57
C ALA A 549 18.37 18.89 5.88
N ASP A 550 18.32 20.22 5.86
CA ASP A 550 18.44 21.06 7.06
C ASP A 550 17.26 20.84 8.01
N THR A 551 16.07 20.60 7.47
CA THR A 551 14.90 20.22 8.27
C THR A 551 15.06 18.82 8.87
N PHE A 552 15.59 17.85 8.12
CA PHE A 552 15.90 16.51 8.65
C PHE A 552 16.94 16.57 9.76
N ARG A 553 18.01 17.35 9.61
CA ARG A 553 19.02 17.58 10.67
C ARG A 553 18.39 18.19 11.93
N ARG A 554 17.52 19.19 11.76
CA ARG A 554 16.87 19.91 12.87
C ARG A 554 15.87 19.03 13.64
N THR A 555 15.13 18.16 12.95
CA THR A 555 14.15 17.25 13.55
C THR A 555 14.75 15.93 14.03
N GLY A 556 15.94 15.55 13.54
CA GLY A 556 16.55 14.25 13.78
C GLY A 556 15.82 13.09 13.09
N GLN A 557 14.97 13.39 12.11
CA GLN A 557 14.14 12.42 11.39
C GLN A 557 14.40 12.52 9.88
N SER A 558 14.20 11.43 9.15
CA SER A 558 14.24 11.41 7.69
C SER A 558 13.11 10.53 7.16
N VAL A 559 12.58 10.92 6.01
CA VAL A 559 11.53 10.20 5.29
C VAL A 559 11.96 9.95 3.85
N PRO A 560 11.33 8.99 3.14
CA PRO A 560 11.62 8.76 1.74
C PRO A 560 11.45 10.01 0.88
N VAL A 561 12.35 10.20 -0.08
CA VAL A 561 12.33 11.29 -1.04
C VAL A 561 12.37 10.71 -2.45
N PHE A 562 11.46 11.12 -3.30
CA PHE A 562 11.58 10.92 -4.75
C PHE A 562 12.11 12.21 -5.38
N SER A 563 13.17 12.12 -6.19
CA SER A 563 13.74 13.24 -6.95
C SER A 563 13.61 13.00 -8.45
N ASP A 564 12.79 13.81 -9.11
CA ASP A 564 12.55 13.70 -10.54
C ASP A 564 13.80 14.07 -11.38
N LYS A 565 14.11 13.26 -12.41
CA LYS A 565 15.27 13.37 -13.32
C LYS A 565 16.65 13.22 -12.65
N HIS A 566 17.68 13.84 -13.23
CA HIS A 566 19.05 13.90 -12.72
C HIS A 566 19.08 14.53 -11.33
N LEU A 567 20.08 14.23 -10.51
CA LEU A 567 20.18 14.79 -9.15
C LEU A 567 20.51 16.29 -9.14
N ALA A 568 21.32 16.73 -10.09
CA ALA A 568 21.66 18.13 -10.35
C ALA A 568 22.19 18.27 -11.78
N ASP A 569 22.36 19.51 -12.25
CA ASP A 569 22.96 19.83 -13.54
C ASP A 569 24.46 19.48 -13.58
N ASN A 570 25.17 19.50 -12.45
CA ASN A 570 26.60 19.24 -12.39
C ASN A 570 26.97 18.15 -11.36
N TRP A 571 28.16 17.54 -11.51
CA TRP A 571 28.64 16.48 -10.63
C TRP A 571 28.79 16.92 -9.17
N THR A 572 29.27 18.15 -8.94
CA THR A 572 29.55 18.64 -7.58
C THR A 572 28.28 18.64 -6.74
N ASP A 573 27.18 19.16 -7.28
CA ASP A 573 25.89 19.21 -6.59
C ASP A 573 25.20 17.84 -6.55
N ALA A 574 25.30 17.03 -7.62
CA ALA A 574 24.76 15.67 -7.62
C ALA A 574 25.43 14.80 -6.55
N LYS A 575 26.76 14.89 -6.44
CA LYS A 575 27.54 14.17 -5.42
C LYS A 575 27.27 14.70 -4.02
N TRP A 576 27.13 16.01 -3.85
CA TRP A 576 26.74 16.59 -2.56
C TRP A 576 25.37 16.07 -2.10
N LEU A 577 24.39 16.01 -3.01
CA LEU A 577 23.06 15.50 -2.70
C LEU A 577 23.13 14.04 -2.27
N TYR A 578 23.84 13.20 -3.04
CA TYR A 578 24.08 11.80 -2.70
C TYR A 578 24.78 11.62 -1.33
N ASP A 579 25.83 12.40 -1.05
CA ASP A 579 26.55 12.30 0.21
C ASP A 579 25.68 12.72 1.39
N THR A 580 24.85 13.74 1.21
CA THR A 580 23.87 14.18 2.22
C THR A 580 22.81 13.12 2.47
N VAL A 581 22.36 12.41 1.43
CA VAL A 581 21.44 11.27 1.54
C VAL A 581 22.03 10.15 2.38
N LYS A 582 23.33 9.83 2.18
CA LYS A 582 24.03 8.84 2.99
C LYS A 582 24.24 9.31 4.43
N GLU A 583 24.62 10.57 4.63
CA GLU A 583 24.76 11.19 5.96
C GLU A 583 23.48 11.06 6.78
N LEU A 584 22.33 11.37 6.17
CA LEU A 584 21.04 11.45 6.84
C LEU A 584 20.22 10.15 6.76
N ASN A 585 20.75 9.10 6.13
CA ASN A 585 20.05 7.83 5.87
C ASN A 585 18.70 8.03 5.17
N VAL A 586 18.63 8.94 4.20
CA VAL A 586 17.40 9.22 3.44
C VAL A 586 17.15 8.09 2.44
N PRO A 587 15.96 7.45 2.44
CA PRO A 587 15.56 6.56 1.36
C PRO A 587 15.28 7.39 0.09
N LEU A 588 16.27 7.54 -0.78
CA LEU A 588 16.14 8.31 -2.02
C LEU A 588 15.94 7.39 -3.24
N MET A 589 14.92 7.68 -4.02
CA MET A 589 14.74 7.19 -5.39
C MET A 589 14.79 8.40 -6.33
N ALA A 590 15.52 8.29 -7.44
CA ALA A 590 15.59 9.34 -8.44
C ALA A 590 15.53 8.77 -9.85
N GLY A 591 15.38 9.64 -10.86
CA GLY A 591 15.43 9.25 -12.26
C GLY A 591 14.16 9.62 -13.03
N SER A 592 14.02 9.03 -14.22
CA SER A 592 12.91 9.29 -15.14
C SER A 592 11.96 8.09 -15.30
N SER A 593 10.94 8.23 -16.12
CA SER A 593 10.02 7.16 -16.51
C SER A 593 10.58 6.21 -17.58
N LEU A 594 11.76 6.51 -18.15
CA LEU A 594 12.40 5.74 -19.23
C LEU A 594 12.62 4.26 -18.87
N PRO A 595 13.05 3.90 -17.65
CA PRO A 595 13.17 2.49 -17.25
C PRO A 595 11.84 1.73 -17.36
N THR A 596 10.71 2.41 -17.13
CA THR A 596 9.37 1.80 -17.04
C THR A 596 8.60 1.71 -18.36
N LEU A 597 9.22 2.11 -19.48
CA LEU A 597 8.53 2.18 -20.77
C LEU A 597 8.15 0.83 -21.36
N TRP A 598 7.26 0.86 -22.35
CA TRP A 598 7.03 -0.27 -23.24
C TRP A 598 8.26 -0.48 -24.11
N ARG A 599 8.60 -1.75 -24.33
CA ARG A 599 9.72 -2.14 -25.18
C ARG A 599 9.22 -2.97 -26.33
N PHE A 600 9.71 -2.71 -27.54
CA PHE A 600 9.29 -3.42 -28.75
C PHE A 600 10.51 -3.91 -29.55
N PRO A 601 10.77 -5.24 -29.60
CA PRO A 601 10.10 -6.32 -28.84
C PRO A 601 10.28 -6.18 -27.32
N PRO A 602 9.46 -6.87 -26.49
CA PRO A 602 9.47 -6.74 -25.03
C PRO A 602 10.65 -7.48 -24.40
N VAL A 603 11.87 -7.01 -24.70
CA VAL A 603 13.13 -7.62 -24.27
C VAL A 603 13.91 -6.68 -23.36
N ASP A 604 14.71 -7.28 -22.48
CA ASP A 604 15.61 -6.63 -21.55
C ASP A 604 16.96 -7.36 -21.59
N VAL A 605 18.03 -6.72 -21.12
CA VAL A 605 19.31 -7.41 -20.96
C VAL A 605 19.12 -8.62 -20.04
N LYS A 606 19.61 -9.79 -20.46
CA LYS A 606 19.59 -10.98 -19.61
C LYS A 606 20.40 -10.72 -18.34
N ARG A 607 19.74 -10.83 -17.18
CA ARG A 607 20.35 -10.54 -15.88
C ARG A 607 21.56 -11.46 -15.65
N GLY A 608 22.67 -10.87 -15.23
CA GLY A 608 23.93 -11.58 -14.97
C GLY A 608 24.74 -11.92 -16.21
N ALA A 609 24.31 -11.53 -17.42
CA ALA A 609 25.08 -11.72 -18.63
C ALA A 609 26.21 -10.68 -18.76
N LYS A 610 27.31 -11.04 -19.41
CA LYS A 610 28.39 -10.09 -19.72
C LYS A 610 28.04 -9.32 -20.99
N LEU A 611 28.20 -8.00 -20.96
CA LEU A 611 27.97 -7.13 -22.12
C LEU A 611 29.31 -6.67 -22.69
N LYS A 612 29.39 -6.59 -24.03
CA LYS A 612 30.57 -6.10 -24.73
C LYS A 612 30.39 -4.66 -25.19
N GLU A 613 29.24 -4.36 -25.80
CA GLU A 613 28.99 -3.06 -26.40
C GLU A 613 27.51 -2.75 -26.55
N LEU A 614 27.14 -1.46 -26.44
CA LEU A 614 25.81 -0.93 -26.75
C LEU A 614 25.89 0.27 -27.69
N VAL A 615 24.91 0.36 -28.59
CA VAL A 615 24.60 1.57 -29.36
C VAL A 615 23.14 1.95 -29.16
N ALA A 616 22.90 3.16 -28.67
CA ALA A 616 21.59 3.73 -28.42
C ALA A 616 21.33 4.94 -29.34
N LEU A 617 20.06 5.11 -29.70
CA LEU A 617 19.50 6.23 -30.45
C LEU A 617 18.67 7.11 -29.52
N SER A 618 18.86 8.42 -29.67
CA SER A 618 18.20 9.48 -28.92
C SER A 618 17.85 10.63 -29.88
N TYR A 619 17.09 11.62 -29.40
CA TYR A 619 16.75 12.83 -30.14
C TYR A 619 16.61 14.02 -29.18
N GLY A 620 16.45 15.23 -29.71
CA GLY A 620 16.17 16.42 -28.89
C GLY A 620 17.36 17.03 -28.13
N PRO A 621 17.11 17.96 -27.20
CA PRO A 621 18.15 18.72 -26.49
C PRO A 621 19.00 17.84 -25.55
N LEU A 622 20.33 18.02 -25.60
CA LEU A 622 21.27 17.15 -24.89
C LEU A 622 21.14 17.13 -23.36
N ASP A 623 20.67 18.21 -22.74
CA ASP A 623 20.45 18.24 -21.29
C ASP A 623 19.30 17.30 -20.88
N ALA A 624 18.07 17.66 -21.23
CA ALA A 624 16.89 16.88 -20.84
C ALA A 624 16.81 15.49 -21.51
N TYR A 625 17.11 15.40 -22.81
CA TYR A 625 16.97 14.16 -23.58
C TYR A 625 18.26 13.32 -23.57
N GLY A 626 19.43 13.93 -23.41
CA GLY A 626 20.65 13.15 -23.13
C GLY A 626 20.56 12.43 -21.79
N PHE A 627 19.97 13.05 -20.76
CA PHE A 627 19.65 12.35 -19.52
C PHE A 627 18.72 11.14 -19.75
N HIS A 628 17.64 11.30 -20.53
CA HIS A 628 16.73 10.20 -20.85
C HIS A 628 17.43 9.06 -21.60
N ALA A 629 18.29 9.39 -22.57
CA ALA A 629 19.06 8.41 -23.32
C ALA A 629 19.96 7.59 -22.38
N LEU A 630 20.61 8.27 -21.43
CA LEU A 630 21.47 7.62 -20.44
C LEU A 630 20.65 6.79 -19.44
N GLU A 631 19.48 7.22 -18.98
CA GLU A 631 18.59 6.40 -18.12
C GLU A 631 18.11 5.13 -18.84
N MET A 632 17.75 5.24 -20.12
CA MET A 632 17.38 4.10 -20.96
C MET A 632 18.54 3.10 -21.02
N VAL A 633 19.75 3.56 -21.28
CA VAL A 633 20.93 2.69 -21.30
C VAL A 633 21.22 2.12 -19.91
N GLN A 634 21.19 2.95 -18.87
CA GLN A 634 21.59 2.59 -17.52
C GLN A 634 20.73 1.46 -16.96
N CYS A 635 19.41 1.48 -17.23
CA CYS A 635 18.50 0.41 -16.79
C CYS A 635 18.74 -0.95 -17.48
N LEU A 636 19.38 -0.95 -18.66
CA LEU A 636 19.81 -2.17 -19.36
C LEU A 636 21.16 -2.66 -18.83
N VAL A 637 22.15 -1.77 -18.78
CA VAL A 637 23.53 -2.17 -18.48
C VAL A 637 23.73 -2.55 -17.02
N GLU A 638 22.98 -2.00 -16.07
CA GLU A 638 23.10 -2.36 -14.65
C GLU A 638 22.73 -3.82 -14.35
N ARG A 639 22.04 -4.49 -15.28
CA ARG A 639 21.62 -5.89 -15.14
C ARG A 639 22.75 -6.86 -15.46
N ARG A 640 23.86 -6.37 -16.01
CA ARG A 640 25.00 -7.18 -16.45
C ARG A 640 25.68 -7.90 -15.28
N PHE A 641 26.53 -8.86 -15.63
CA PHE A 641 27.36 -9.58 -14.68
C PHE A 641 28.14 -8.60 -13.78
N GLY A 642 27.99 -8.74 -12.46
CA GLY A 642 28.67 -7.89 -11.49
C GLY A 642 27.98 -6.55 -11.19
N GLY A 643 26.92 -6.18 -11.92
CA GLY A 643 26.21 -4.91 -11.73
C GLY A 643 26.94 -3.72 -12.38
N GLU A 644 26.70 -2.52 -11.85
CA GLU A 644 27.38 -1.31 -12.30
C GLU A 644 28.80 -1.23 -11.73
N SER A 645 29.76 -0.91 -12.60
CA SER A 645 31.20 -0.88 -12.32
C SER A 645 31.78 0.52 -12.26
N GLY A 646 31.06 1.55 -12.71
CA GLY A 646 31.57 2.91 -12.89
C GLY A 646 32.20 3.14 -14.27
N VAL A 647 32.51 4.41 -14.56
CA VAL A 647 32.96 4.89 -15.88
C VAL A 647 34.40 5.42 -15.82
N THR A 648 35.20 5.09 -16.83
CA THR A 648 36.61 5.49 -16.97
C THR A 648 36.78 6.79 -17.75
N SER A 649 35.98 6.98 -18.81
CA SER A 649 36.05 8.18 -19.64
C SER A 649 34.75 8.40 -20.38
N VAL A 650 34.45 9.66 -20.69
CA VAL A 650 33.35 10.11 -21.55
C VAL A 650 33.90 11.03 -22.63
N GLU A 651 33.45 10.88 -23.87
CA GLU A 651 33.80 11.76 -24.98
C GLU A 651 32.54 12.13 -25.77
N CYS A 652 32.38 13.42 -26.07
CA CYS A 652 31.34 13.91 -26.95
C CYS A 652 31.95 14.28 -28.31
N LEU A 653 31.38 13.74 -29.39
CA LEU A 653 31.72 14.07 -30.77
C LEU A 653 30.53 14.75 -31.44
N GLU A 654 30.81 15.68 -32.35
CA GLU A 654 29.80 16.42 -33.11
C GLU A 654 30.12 16.41 -34.61
N GLY A 655 29.07 16.47 -35.44
CA GLY A 655 29.20 16.58 -36.89
C GLY A 655 29.99 15.42 -37.51
N ASP A 656 30.88 15.73 -38.44
CA ASP A 656 31.67 14.75 -39.19
C ASP A 656 32.51 13.83 -38.29
N ALA A 657 32.91 14.30 -37.09
CA ALA A 657 33.68 13.49 -36.15
C ALA A 657 32.91 12.25 -35.67
N VAL A 658 31.58 12.31 -35.65
CA VAL A 658 30.72 11.15 -35.33
C VAL A 658 30.87 10.06 -36.38
N TRP A 659 30.79 10.43 -37.65
CA TRP A 659 30.88 9.47 -38.75
C TRP A 659 32.30 8.96 -38.96
N GLU A 660 33.29 9.80 -38.69
CA GLU A 660 34.67 9.36 -38.68
C GLU A 660 34.94 8.34 -37.57
N ALA A 661 34.36 8.55 -36.38
CA ALA A 661 34.39 7.55 -35.31
C ALA A 661 33.73 6.23 -35.72
N ALA A 662 32.63 6.27 -36.48
CA ALA A 662 31.98 5.08 -37.04
C ALA A 662 32.90 4.33 -38.01
N ARG A 663 33.59 5.05 -38.92
CA ARG A 663 34.54 4.48 -39.89
C ARG A 663 35.76 3.86 -39.21
N GLN A 664 36.20 4.45 -38.10
CA GLN A 664 37.32 3.96 -37.28
C GLN A 664 36.93 2.80 -36.35
N GLY A 665 35.66 2.38 -36.31
CA GLY A 665 35.19 1.30 -35.43
C GLY A 665 35.19 1.66 -33.95
N ARG A 666 35.09 2.96 -33.63
CA ARG A 666 34.97 3.45 -32.25
C ARG A 666 33.62 3.06 -31.63
N PHE A 667 32.61 2.82 -32.48
CA PHE A 667 31.36 2.15 -32.12
C PHE A 667 30.90 1.20 -33.24
N ASP A 668 30.18 0.13 -32.88
CA ASP A 668 29.75 -0.91 -33.80
C ASP A 668 28.58 -0.45 -34.71
N ARG A 669 28.85 -0.36 -36.02
CA ARG A 669 27.85 0.01 -37.04
C ARG A 669 26.74 -1.02 -37.21
N GLU A 670 27.00 -2.29 -36.87
CA GLU A 670 25.95 -3.32 -36.89
C GLU A 670 24.96 -3.09 -35.74
N LEU A 671 25.42 -2.70 -34.55
CA LEU A 671 24.53 -2.32 -33.45
C LEU A 671 23.70 -1.08 -33.81
N LEU A 672 24.30 -0.07 -34.45
CA LEU A 672 23.54 1.07 -34.99
C LEU A 672 22.44 0.61 -35.95
N ARG A 673 22.77 -0.27 -36.91
CA ARG A 673 21.79 -0.82 -37.87
C ARG A 673 20.66 -1.57 -37.16
N GLN A 674 20.98 -2.35 -36.12
CA GLN A 674 20.01 -3.11 -35.35
C GLN A 674 19.09 -2.19 -34.52
N ALA A 675 19.61 -1.11 -33.94
CA ALA A 675 18.79 -0.10 -33.27
C ALA A 675 17.86 0.61 -34.27
N LEU A 676 18.38 1.04 -35.43
CA LEU A 676 17.58 1.66 -36.50
C LEU A 676 16.46 0.74 -37.01
N SER A 677 16.68 -0.58 -37.02
CA SER A 677 15.65 -1.54 -37.44
C SER A 677 14.44 -1.64 -36.51
N ARG A 678 14.50 -1.05 -35.31
CA ARG A 678 13.42 -1.06 -34.32
C ARG A 678 12.54 0.18 -34.34
N LEU A 679 12.93 1.23 -35.06
CA LEU A 679 12.15 2.46 -35.18
C LEU A 679 10.74 2.15 -35.70
N LYS A 680 9.70 2.74 -35.10
CA LYS A 680 8.33 2.62 -35.63
C LYS A 680 8.18 3.46 -36.88
N HIS A 681 8.96 4.52 -37.02
CA HIS A 681 9.03 5.40 -38.19
C HIS A 681 10.40 5.21 -38.85
N PRO A 682 10.57 4.14 -39.65
CA PRO A 682 11.85 3.86 -40.28
C PRO A 682 12.22 4.93 -41.30
N LEU A 683 13.52 5.10 -41.52
CA LEU A 683 14.03 5.90 -42.63
C LEU A 683 13.53 5.33 -43.98
N PRO A 684 13.30 6.17 -44.99
CA PRO A 684 12.97 5.69 -46.33
C PRO A 684 14.04 4.71 -46.85
N ALA A 685 13.61 3.66 -47.55
CA ALA A 685 14.51 2.62 -48.04
C ALA A 685 15.66 3.23 -48.87
N GLY A 686 16.89 2.79 -48.61
CA GLY A 686 18.10 3.29 -49.28
C GLY A 686 18.66 4.61 -48.70
N THR A 687 18.02 5.20 -47.70
CA THR A 687 18.53 6.39 -47.01
C THR A 687 19.63 6.00 -46.02
N GLU A 688 20.81 6.61 -46.17
CA GLU A 688 21.88 6.49 -45.18
C GLU A 688 21.72 7.58 -44.13
N LEU A 689 21.72 7.20 -42.84
CA LEU A 689 21.55 8.14 -41.73
C LEU A 689 22.57 9.29 -41.81
N GLU A 690 23.83 8.98 -42.15
CA GLU A 690 24.91 9.97 -42.34
C GLU A 690 24.58 11.06 -43.36
N LYS A 691 23.80 10.75 -44.40
CA LYS A 691 23.46 11.71 -45.47
C LYS A 691 22.28 12.62 -45.15
N VAL A 692 21.44 12.22 -44.20
CA VAL A 692 20.22 12.98 -43.82
C VAL A 692 20.33 13.66 -42.46
N CYS A 693 21.44 13.41 -41.77
CA CYS A 693 21.72 13.91 -40.44
C CYS A 693 22.62 15.15 -40.53
N GLU A 694 22.08 16.32 -40.19
CA GLU A 694 22.82 17.59 -40.33
C GLU A 694 23.81 17.83 -39.19
N ASN A 695 23.44 17.52 -37.94
CA ASN A 695 24.24 17.84 -36.76
C ASN A 695 24.19 16.70 -35.72
N PRO A 696 24.79 15.53 -36.02
CA PRO A 696 24.83 14.42 -35.07
C PRO A 696 25.69 14.78 -33.85
N VAL A 697 25.27 14.25 -32.70
CA VAL A 697 26.05 14.24 -31.47
C VAL A 697 26.19 12.80 -31.00
N LEU A 698 27.40 12.39 -30.64
CA LEU A 698 27.68 11.05 -30.13
C LEU A 698 28.37 11.14 -28.78
N PHE A 699 27.81 10.49 -27.76
CA PHE A 699 28.50 10.23 -26.51
C PHE A 699 29.14 8.85 -26.54
N LEU A 700 30.45 8.78 -26.38
CA LEU A 700 31.21 7.56 -26.17
C LEU A 700 31.52 7.42 -24.68
N VAL A 701 31.05 6.36 -24.06
CA VAL A 701 31.19 6.08 -22.63
C VAL A 701 31.92 4.75 -22.45
N ASN A 702 33.08 4.78 -21.80
CA ASN A 702 33.88 3.59 -21.53
C ASN A 702 33.77 3.20 -20.04
N TYR A 703 33.23 2.01 -19.77
CA TYR A 703 33.07 1.50 -18.41
C TYR A 703 34.33 0.80 -17.91
N ARG A 704 34.48 0.72 -16.58
CA ARG A 704 35.65 0.13 -15.90
C ARG A 704 35.80 -1.36 -16.14
N ASP A 705 34.71 -2.06 -16.39
CA ASP A 705 34.68 -3.49 -16.71
C ASP A 705 34.94 -3.80 -18.20
N GLY A 706 35.20 -2.77 -19.02
CA GLY A 706 35.46 -2.89 -20.45
C GLY A 706 34.23 -2.77 -21.34
N LEU A 707 33.03 -2.58 -20.78
CA LEU A 707 31.84 -2.28 -21.57
C LEU A 707 31.99 -0.93 -22.30
N ARG A 708 31.67 -0.92 -23.60
CA ARG A 708 31.59 0.32 -24.41
C ARG A 708 30.15 0.69 -24.69
N VAL A 709 29.79 1.95 -24.48
CA VAL A 709 28.45 2.46 -24.75
C VAL A 709 28.56 3.67 -25.67
N SER A 710 27.70 3.70 -26.68
CA SER A 710 27.61 4.79 -27.65
C SER A 710 26.18 5.30 -27.71
N VAL A 711 25.96 6.58 -27.39
CA VAL A 711 24.64 7.22 -27.46
C VAL A 711 24.65 8.23 -28.60
N LEU A 712 23.99 7.89 -29.70
CA LEU A 712 23.89 8.73 -30.88
C LEU A 712 22.58 9.53 -30.85
N THR A 713 22.71 10.85 -30.89
CA THR A 713 21.63 11.80 -31.13
C THR A 713 21.82 12.38 -32.53
N PRO A 714 21.25 11.76 -33.58
CA PRO A 714 21.46 12.22 -34.96
C PRO A 714 20.63 13.47 -35.29
N GLY A 715 19.61 13.80 -34.51
CA GLY A 715 18.65 14.84 -34.89
C GLY A 715 17.65 14.35 -35.94
N HIS A 716 17.04 15.27 -36.69
CA HIS A 716 16.00 14.95 -37.66
C HIS A 716 16.53 13.99 -38.76
N PRO A 717 15.76 12.98 -39.22
CA PRO A 717 14.36 12.68 -38.90
C PRO A 717 14.14 11.70 -37.73
N ILE A 718 15.15 11.37 -36.93
CA ILE A 718 14.98 10.42 -35.83
C ILE A 718 14.30 11.11 -34.64
N GLY A 719 13.16 10.57 -34.22
CA GLY A 719 12.35 11.06 -33.11
C GLY A 719 11.93 9.96 -32.14
N GLU A 720 12.71 8.89 -32.03
CA GLU A 720 12.40 7.71 -31.22
C GLU A 720 13.63 7.20 -30.46
N TRP A 721 13.38 6.44 -29.39
CA TRP A 721 14.40 5.82 -28.55
C TRP A 721 14.58 4.36 -28.93
N ALA A 722 15.76 3.98 -29.39
CA ALA A 722 16.06 2.58 -29.71
C ALA A 722 17.47 2.22 -29.28
N VAL A 723 17.70 0.95 -29.01
CA VAL A 723 18.99 0.48 -28.50
C VAL A 723 19.24 -0.94 -28.97
N ALA A 724 20.51 -1.21 -29.27
CA ALA A 724 21.01 -2.55 -29.52
C ALA A 724 22.22 -2.81 -28.63
N TRP A 725 22.34 -4.05 -28.16
CA TRP A 725 23.46 -4.50 -27.33
C TRP A 725 24.02 -5.81 -27.83
N LYS A 726 25.32 -6.00 -27.59
CA LYS A 726 26.04 -7.23 -27.86
C LYS A 726 26.50 -7.87 -26.57
N TYR A 727 26.16 -9.12 -26.36
CA TYR A 727 26.73 -9.92 -25.27
C TYR A 727 28.20 -10.23 -25.55
N ALA A 728 29.00 -10.29 -24.49
CA ALA A 728 30.37 -10.77 -24.59
C ALA A 728 30.40 -12.28 -24.85
N ASP A 729 31.54 -12.78 -25.32
CA ASP A 729 31.73 -14.22 -25.47
C ASP A 729 31.67 -14.90 -24.10
N SER A 730 30.90 -15.98 -23.99
CA SER A 730 30.67 -16.69 -22.73
C SER A 730 30.34 -18.17 -22.97
N ASP A 731 30.38 -18.97 -21.90
CA ASP A 731 30.00 -20.38 -21.95
C ASP A 731 28.49 -20.60 -22.14
N ASP A 732 27.67 -19.53 -22.01
CA ASP A 732 26.25 -19.55 -22.32
C ASP A 732 26.06 -19.41 -23.85
N ALA A 733 26.05 -20.56 -24.52
CA ALA A 733 25.93 -20.65 -25.97
C ALA A 733 24.65 -20.00 -26.53
N ASP A 734 23.60 -19.85 -25.71
CA ASP A 734 22.32 -19.25 -26.11
C ASP A 734 22.39 -17.73 -26.23
N ILE A 735 23.41 -17.07 -25.68
CA ILE A 735 23.57 -15.60 -25.76
C ILE A 735 24.96 -15.15 -26.20
N SER A 736 25.97 -16.03 -26.20
CA SER A 736 27.37 -15.67 -26.49
C SER A 736 27.50 -14.96 -27.84
N GLY A 737 27.99 -13.71 -27.81
CA GLY A 737 28.20 -12.88 -29.00
C GLY A 737 26.91 -12.42 -29.71
N GLN A 738 25.73 -12.77 -29.20
CA GLN A 738 24.45 -12.41 -29.80
C GLN A 738 24.16 -10.91 -29.65
N ILE A 739 23.36 -10.41 -30.60
CA ILE A 739 22.86 -9.04 -30.60
C ILE A 739 21.36 -9.06 -30.37
N GLU A 740 20.91 -8.27 -29.41
CA GLU A 740 19.50 -7.98 -29.19
C GLU A 740 19.26 -6.48 -29.37
N SER A 741 18.02 -6.11 -29.68
CA SER A 741 17.64 -4.72 -29.88
C SER A 741 16.17 -4.49 -29.58
N THR A 742 15.84 -3.30 -29.11
CA THR A 742 14.47 -2.89 -28.81
C THR A 742 14.28 -1.39 -28.94
N THR A 743 13.05 -0.96 -29.16
CA THR A 743 12.60 0.43 -29.06
C THR A 743 11.92 0.68 -27.74
N PHE A 744 12.29 1.76 -27.07
CA PHE A 744 11.63 2.27 -25.87
C PHE A 744 10.55 3.26 -26.30
N TRP A 745 9.29 2.91 -26.07
CA TRP A 745 8.17 3.70 -26.57
C TRP A 745 7.49 4.49 -25.46
N THR A 746 7.31 5.79 -25.72
CA THR A 746 6.58 6.74 -24.88
C THR A 746 5.19 7.01 -25.46
N GLN A 747 4.24 7.33 -24.57
CA GLN A 747 2.91 7.77 -24.97
C GLN A 747 2.94 9.31 -25.09
N GLU A 748 2.91 9.84 -26.30
CA GLU A 748 3.12 11.29 -26.55
C GLU A 748 1.93 12.20 -26.20
N THR A 749 0.83 11.62 -25.75
CA THR A 749 -0.37 12.35 -25.34
C THR A 749 -0.87 11.84 -23.99
N ARG A 750 -1.74 12.65 -23.37
CA ARG A 750 -2.42 12.23 -22.14
C ARG A 750 -3.10 10.85 -22.33
N PRO A 751 -3.03 9.99 -21.31
CA PRO A 751 -2.64 10.31 -19.95
C PRO A 751 -1.15 10.16 -19.64
N PHE A 752 -0.24 9.95 -20.60
CA PHE A 752 1.18 9.70 -20.34
C PHE A 752 1.41 8.53 -19.36
N MET A 753 0.82 7.36 -19.65
CA MET A 753 0.79 6.19 -18.75
C MET A 753 2.18 5.70 -18.31
N HIS A 754 3.27 6.07 -19.00
CA HIS A 754 4.62 5.79 -18.53
C HIS A 754 4.93 6.45 -17.18
N PHE A 755 4.35 7.61 -16.87
CA PHE A 755 4.44 8.20 -15.53
C PHE A 755 3.64 7.42 -14.49
N THR A 756 2.56 6.73 -14.88
CA THR A 756 1.82 5.85 -13.96
C THR A 756 2.71 4.72 -13.45
N TYR A 757 3.48 4.07 -14.34
CA TYR A 757 4.37 2.98 -13.92
C TYR A 757 5.58 3.45 -13.11
N LEU A 758 6.06 4.68 -13.35
CA LEU A 758 6.99 5.34 -12.45
C LEU A 758 6.35 5.57 -11.06
N SER A 759 5.12 6.11 -11.01
CA SER A 759 4.39 6.36 -9.77
C SER A 759 4.19 5.10 -8.93
N VAL A 760 3.90 3.94 -9.53
CA VAL A 760 3.81 2.67 -8.80
C VAL A 760 5.10 2.35 -8.02
N GLY A 761 6.26 2.62 -8.61
CA GLY A 761 7.56 2.47 -7.94
C GLY A 761 7.77 3.49 -6.82
N ILE A 762 7.38 4.75 -7.04
CA ILE A 762 7.48 5.81 -6.04
C ILE A 762 6.57 5.50 -4.84
N GLU A 763 5.31 5.14 -5.10
CA GLU A 763 4.32 4.79 -4.09
C GLU A 763 4.79 3.62 -3.23
N LYS A 764 5.33 2.55 -3.83
CA LYS A 764 5.93 1.45 -3.07
C LYS A 764 7.01 1.94 -2.11
N MET A 765 7.88 2.85 -2.54
CA MET A 765 8.89 3.44 -1.66
C MET A 765 8.25 4.26 -0.53
N MET A 766 7.22 5.07 -0.82
CA MET A 766 6.52 5.86 0.20
C MET A 766 5.86 4.97 1.28
N HIS A 767 5.36 3.79 0.90
CA HIS A 767 4.80 2.84 1.87
C HIS A 767 5.87 2.06 2.63
N THR A 768 6.94 1.61 1.95
CA THR A 768 7.88 0.63 2.51
C THR A 768 9.16 1.24 3.09
N GLY A 769 9.43 2.51 2.80
CA GLY A 769 10.70 3.16 3.11
C GLY A 769 11.90 2.63 2.32
N LYS A 770 11.67 1.82 1.26
CA LYS A 770 12.74 1.21 0.45
C LYS A 770 12.65 1.72 -0.99
N PRO A 771 13.71 2.33 -1.55
CA PRO A 771 13.74 2.76 -2.95
C PRO A 771 13.48 1.60 -3.91
N THR A 772 12.75 1.84 -4.99
CA THR A 772 12.46 0.82 -6.01
C THR A 772 13.71 0.43 -6.82
N TRP A 773 14.67 1.35 -6.93
CA TRP A 773 16.01 1.10 -7.46
C TRP A 773 17.02 2.01 -6.74
N PRO A 774 18.32 1.65 -6.72
CA PRO A 774 19.35 2.44 -6.05
C PRO A 774 19.52 3.83 -6.68
N VAL A 775 19.71 4.85 -5.84
CA VAL A 775 20.00 6.22 -6.30
C VAL A 775 21.34 6.34 -7.01
N GLU A 776 22.27 5.41 -6.73
CA GLU A 776 23.56 5.29 -7.41
C GLU A 776 23.41 5.22 -8.94
N ARG A 777 22.32 4.61 -9.44
CA ARG A 777 21.96 4.65 -10.87
C ARG A 777 21.92 6.08 -11.37
N THR A 778 21.08 6.91 -10.76
CA THR A 778 20.85 8.29 -11.20
C THR A 778 22.04 9.19 -10.90
N LEU A 779 22.81 8.93 -9.84
CA LEU A 779 24.08 9.64 -9.59
C LEU A 779 25.05 9.40 -10.75
N LEU A 780 25.23 8.14 -11.17
CA LEU A 780 26.10 7.81 -12.28
C LEU A 780 25.59 8.41 -13.59
N THR A 781 24.29 8.30 -13.88
CA THR A 781 23.66 8.93 -15.06
C THR A 781 23.92 10.44 -15.08
N SER A 782 23.74 11.13 -13.95
CA SER A 782 23.95 12.59 -13.83
C SER A 782 25.42 12.94 -14.08
N GLY A 783 26.35 12.16 -13.52
CA GLY A 783 27.79 12.38 -13.68
C GLY A 783 28.29 12.09 -15.10
N ILE A 784 27.74 11.07 -15.79
CA ILE A 784 28.06 10.80 -17.19
C ILE A 784 27.59 11.96 -18.07
N LEU A 785 26.38 12.48 -17.82
CA LEU A 785 25.85 13.61 -18.59
C LEU A 785 26.71 14.86 -18.43
N ASP A 786 27.06 15.22 -17.19
CA ASP A 786 27.95 16.35 -16.91
C ASP A 786 29.30 16.19 -17.64
N ALA A 787 29.93 15.02 -17.54
CA ALA A 787 31.17 14.73 -18.25
C ALA A 787 31.03 14.81 -19.79
N ALA A 788 29.89 14.35 -20.35
CA ALA A 788 29.61 14.44 -21.78
C ALA A 788 29.49 15.90 -22.23
N LEU A 789 28.83 16.74 -21.45
CA LEU A 789 28.62 18.15 -21.79
C LEU A 789 29.88 19.00 -21.55
N LEU A 790 30.71 18.65 -20.58
CA LEU A 790 32.06 19.19 -20.44
C LEU A 790 32.94 18.81 -21.65
N SER A 791 32.91 17.53 -22.05
CA SER A 791 33.63 17.06 -23.24
C SER A 791 33.20 17.81 -24.50
N LYS A 792 31.88 18.04 -24.66
CA LYS A 792 31.33 18.84 -25.76
C LYS A 792 31.87 20.27 -25.75
N ARG A 793 31.79 20.95 -24.61
CA ARG A 793 32.25 22.34 -24.47
C ARG A 793 33.74 22.48 -24.76
N ASP A 794 34.54 21.54 -24.28
CA ASP A 794 36.00 21.63 -24.30
C ASP A 794 36.65 20.91 -25.51
N GLY A 795 35.85 20.19 -26.31
CA GLY A 795 36.29 19.52 -27.54
C GLY A 795 37.25 18.36 -27.35
N HIS A 796 37.30 17.74 -26.16
CA HIS A 796 38.20 16.62 -25.88
C HIS A 796 37.58 15.60 -24.92
N LYS A 797 38.11 14.37 -24.93
CA LYS A 797 37.72 13.28 -24.01
C LYS A 797 37.98 13.69 -22.56
N VAL A 798 37.03 13.42 -21.68
CA VAL A 798 37.12 13.61 -20.23
C VAL A 798 37.39 12.26 -19.56
N ASP A 799 38.51 12.13 -18.86
CA ASP A 799 38.74 10.99 -17.96
C ASP A 799 37.96 11.22 -16.66
N THR A 800 37.29 10.18 -16.15
CA THR A 800 36.30 10.29 -15.06
C THR A 800 36.66 9.46 -13.83
N PRO A 801 37.82 9.69 -13.17
CA PRO A 801 38.20 8.91 -11.99
C PRO A 801 37.17 9.02 -10.85
N TRP A 802 36.39 10.11 -10.79
CA TRP A 802 35.35 10.32 -9.79
C TRP A 802 34.03 9.56 -10.04
N LEU A 803 33.80 9.04 -11.26
CA LEU A 803 32.65 8.18 -11.58
C LEU A 803 32.92 6.71 -11.23
N ASP A 804 33.56 6.49 -10.09
CA ASP A 804 33.80 5.16 -9.50
C ASP A 804 32.61 4.76 -8.62
N VAL A 805 31.45 4.61 -9.25
CA VAL A 805 30.18 4.31 -8.58
C VAL A 805 29.79 2.87 -8.92
N THR A 806 29.79 2.00 -7.93
CA THR A 806 29.40 0.60 -8.08
C THR A 806 28.07 0.32 -7.38
N TYR A 807 27.17 -0.42 -8.02
CA TYR A 807 25.92 -0.85 -7.38
C TYR A 807 25.31 -2.06 -8.08
N THR A 808 24.38 -2.73 -7.41
CA THR A 808 23.51 -3.74 -7.99
C THR A 808 22.05 -3.34 -7.82
N SER A 809 21.20 -3.73 -8.76
CA SER A 809 19.77 -3.46 -8.74
C SER A 809 19.01 -4.77 -8.89
N ASP A 810 18.10 -5.05 -7.97
CA ASP A 810 17.17 -6.20 -8.01
C ASP A 810 15.89 -5.88 -8.80
N TRP A 811 15.74 -4.63 -9.25
CA TRP A 811 14.60 -4.19 -10.03
C TRP A 811 14.54 -4.89 -11.38
N ASN A 812 13.39 -5.52 -11.66
CA ASN A 812 13.10 -6.13 -12.95
C ASN A 812 12.01 -5.34 -13.65
N TRP A 813 12.26 -5.04 -14.92
CA TRP A 813 11.24 -4.49 -15.80
C TRP A 813 10.23 -5.58 -16.15
N THR A 814 8.95 -5.24 -16.07
CA THR A 814 7.84 -6.05 -16.55
C THR A 814 7.10 -5.23 -17.59
N GLN A 815 6.90 -5.80 -18.78
CA GLN A 815 6.22 -5.15 -19.89
C GLN A 815 4.86 -4.60 -19.43
N PRO A 816 4.66 -3.26 -19.42
CA PRO A 816 3.37 -2.73 -19.05
C PRO A 816 2.31 -3.12 -20.09
N PRO A 817 1.03 -3.27 -19.69
CA PRO A 817 -0.07 -3.43 -20.64
C PRO A 817 -0.03 -2.35 -21.70
N THR A 818 -0.14 -2.72 -22.98
CA THR A 818 -0.18 -1.76 -24.08
C THR A 818 -1.30 -0.75 -23.80
N PRO A 819 -1.03 0.57 -23.87
CA PRO A 819 -2.10 1.54 -23.65
C PRO A 819 -3.19 1.30 -24.67
N GLN A 820 -4.45 1.38 -24.25
CA GLN A 820 -5.54 1.43 -25.23
C GLN A 820 -5.25 2.58 -26.18
N ALA A 821 -5.32 2.31 -27.49
CA ALA A 821 -5.30 3.38 -28.46
C ALA A 821 -6.52 4.25 -28.13
N ASN A 822 -6.29 5.44 -27.61
CA ASN A 822 -7.36 6.42 -27.52
C ASN A 822 -7.91 6.54 -28.93
N GLY A 823 -9.18 6.15 -29.12
CA GLY A 823 -9.86 6.35 -30.39
C GLY A 823 -9.71 7.82 -30.75
N GLN A 824 -8.88 8.10 -31.75
CA GLN A 824 -8.84 9.38 -32.42
C GLN A 824 -10.09 9.53 -33.27
#